data_AF-A0A5D3CPG4-F1
#
_entry.id   AF-A0A5D3CPG4-F1
#
_cell.length_a   1.000
_cell.length_b   1.000
_cell.length_c   1.000
_cell.angle_alpha   90.00
_cell.angle_beta   90.00
_cell.angle_gamma   90.00
#
_symmetry.space_group_name_H-M   'P 1'
#
loop_
_entity.id
_entity.type
_entity.pdbx_description
1 polymer ?
#
loop_
_entity_poly.entity_id
_entity_poly.type
_entity_poly.pdbx_seq_one_letter_code
_entity_poly.pdbx_strand_id
1 'polypeptide(L)'
;MGTPKNFLFLCFILVFMVATTISQREIVARSCSNSGNYTTNSIYKQNLDTLLSSIASNTDIDYGFYNFSEGQQPDRVNAIALCLADLTVEECRSCIRNSSRRILEDCPNQKEAIGWYTVCMVRYSNRSIFGVWVDRVLGPTFVSGRTTSDIDVYTRSLRTLLQRLRNEAASGDSRHKYAVGEIEATNLDNIFGFVQCTPDLSSMDCNNCLMKAAENVPNGSTGTRIFSTNCFLRYETNDIFYDIQSLPPTAGGGGATSPPMSSPPPPPPLPPKPGTFPFWITARTVIIIVVSIVSVIILVVAIFIILRLRKRKNRKSTDKFEGVVIGDTTDEISSVETIQFDFETIKIATNDFSSENKLGQGGFGAVYKGKLPNGQRIAVKRLANNSQQGDVEFKNEVLLVVKLQHRNLVRLLGFCLQKTERLLIYEFVPNASLDQFIFDFTKRTLLDWERRFKIINGTARGLLYLHEDSRLRIIHRDLKASNILLDEEMNPKIADFGMARLFEVDETQGNTSRIVGTYGYMAPEYLMHGQFSVKSDVFSFGVLILEIVSGKKNNCFRNGEKIEDLSSFAWKNWKAGTTKNVIDSTLSVGSNVEMLRCIHIGLLCVQENAADRPTMAAVVLMLSSMSLNLPVPLEPAFFVHSNVDESTTQSKINQWLEMNEKASDHSESVPLQSLSNDASISELNPR
;
A
#
# COMPACT_ATOMS: atom_id res chain seq x y z
N MET A 1 39.48 36.83 6.94
CA MET A 1 38.92 37.01 5.58
C MET A 1 39.17 35.73 4.79
N GLY A 2 38.14 34.88 4.65
CA GLY A 2 38.12 33.70 3.80
C GLY A 2 36.68 33.49 3.38
N THR A 3 36.41 33.64 2.08
CA THR A 3 35.06 33.87 1.53
C THR A 3 34.12 32.67 1.59
N PRO A 4 32.80 32.86 1.80
CA PRO A 4 31.76 31.82 1.85
C PRO A 4 31.32 31.33 0.46
N LYS A 5 32.19 31.39 -0.55
CA LYS A 5 31.85 30.99 -1.94
C LYS A 5 31.96 29.48 -2.17
N ASN A 6 32.81 28.79 -1.42
CA ASN A 6 33.00 27.34 -1.60
C ASN A 6 31.88 26.50 -0.98
N PHE A 7 31.18 27.01 0.04
CA PHE A 7 30.08 26.30 0.70
C PHE A 7 28.80 26.32 -0.15
N LEU A 8 28.49 27.46 -0.77
CA LEU A 8 27.38 27.60 -1.71
C LEU A 8 27.56 26.75 -2.98
N PHE A 9 28.79 26.61 -3.48
CA PHE A 9 29.09 25.75 -4.63
C PHE A 9 28.94 24.26 -4.30
N LEU A 10 29.34 23.83 -3.09
CA LEU A 10 29.14 22.45 -2.62
C LEU A 10 27.65 22.12 -2.41
N CYS A 11 26.88 23.05 -1.86
CA CYS A 11 25.42 22.91 -1.72
C CYS A 11 24.73 22.84 -3.07
N PHE A 12 25.18 23.59 -4.08
CA PHE A 12 24.60 23.53 -5.43
C PHE A 12 24.86 22.18 -6.12
N ILE A 13 26.04 21.58 -5.92
CA ILE A 13 26.35 20.23 -6.42
C ILE A 13 25.55 19.15 -5.68
N LEU A 14 25.35 19.30 -4.36
CA LEU A 14 24.52 18.39 -3.57
C LEU A 14 23.03 18.49 -3.94
N VAL A 15 22.51 19.69 -4.19
CA VAL A 15 21.12 19.89 -4.67
C VAL A 15 20.94 19.34 -6.10
N PHE A 16 21.95 19.44 -6.97
CA PHE A 16 21.89 18.83 -8.31
C PHE A 16 22.01 17.29 -8.28
N MET A 17 22.75 16.73 -7.32
CA MET A 17 22.80 15.28 -7.12
C MET A 17 21.50 14.74 -6.52
N VAL A 18 20.84 15.49 -5.62
CA VAL A 18 19.53 15.14 -5.06
C VAL A 18 18.39 15.29 -6.08
N ALA A 19 18.54 16.20 -7.06
CA ALA A 19 17.56 16.37 -8.15
C ALA A 19 17.56 15.25 -9.22
N THR A 20 18.42 14.24 -9.11
CA THR A 20 18.44 13.09 -10.06
C THR A 20 17.95 11.77 -9.46
N THR A 21 17.41 11.76 -8.24
CA THR A 21 16.70 10.58 -7.70
C THR A 21 15.19 10.80 -7.70
N ILE A 22 14.63 11.20 -8.85
CA ILE A 22 13.19 11.11 -9.09
C ILE A 22 12.90 9.72 -9.68
N SER A 23 11.94 9.03 -9.06
CA SER A 23 11.28 7.80 -9.52
C SER A 23 12.05 6.48 -9.32
N GLN A 24 12.05 5.95 -8.10
CA GLN A 24 12.11 4.49 -7.95
C GLN A 24 10.75 3.90 -8.40
N ARG A 25 10.60 3.64 -9.71
CA ARG A 25 9.40 3.01 -10.31
C ARG A 25 9.19 1.59 -9.77
N GLU A 26 8.10 1.31 -9.06
CA GLU A 26 7.80 0.00 -8.45
C GLU A 26 7.60 -1.14 -9.48
N ILE A 27 7.90 -2.37 -9.07
CA ILE A 27 7.62 -3.60 -9.83
C ILE A 27 6.12 -3.89 -9.77
N VAL A 28 5.48 -4.11 -10.92
CA VAL A 28 4.02 -4.33 -11.00
C VAL A 28 3.67 -5.82 -11.12
N ALA A 29 4.43 -6.58 -11.90
CA ALA A 29 4.27 -8.04 -12.01
C ALA A 29 5.60 -8.71 -12.39
N ARG A 30 5.89 -9.90 -11.86
CA ARG A 30 7.13 -10.64 -12.19
C ARG A 30 6.95 -12.15 -12.16
N SER A 31 7.79 -12.85 -12.92
CA SER A 31 7.94 -14.30 -12.83
C SER A 31 9.39 -14.70 -13.05
N CYS A 32 9.96 -15.36 -12.05
CA CYS A 32 11.25 -16.01 -12.13
C CYS A 32 11.04 -17.50 -12.44
N SER A 33 11.66 -18.03 -13.49
CA SER A 33 11.50 -19.43 -13.87
C SER A 33 12.61 -20.30 -13.30
N ASN A 34 12.25 -21.42 -12.66
CA ASN A 34 13.21 -22.41 -12.15
C ASN A 34 13.76 -23.35 -13.24
N SER A 35 13.60 -23.02 -14.53
CA SER A 35 14.04 -23.84 -15.67
C SER A 35 15.56 -23.96 -15.84
N GLY A 36 16.33 -23.32 -14.95
CA GLY A 36 17.76 -23.51 -14.84
C GLY A 36 18.42 -22.35 -14.10
N ASN A 37 19.49 -22.65 -13.36
CA ASN A 37 20.29 -21.64 -12.66
C ASN A 37 21.63 -21.42 -13.35
N TYR A 38 22.17 -20.21 -13.22
CA TYR A 38 23.55 -19.90 -13.58
C TYR A 38 24.35 -19.53 -12.32
N THR A 39 25.68 -19.58 -12.39
CA THR A 39 26.55 -19.11 -11.30
C THR A 39 27.05 -17.69 -11.58
N THR A 40 27.36 -16.92 -10.55
CA THR A 40 27.80 -15.52 -10.66
C THR A 40 29.03 -15.30 -11.54
N ASN A 41 29.87 -16.33 -11.73
CA ASN A 41 31.07 -16.30 -12.58
C ASN A 41 30.92 -17.07 -13.90
N SER A 42 29.69 -17.44 -14.28
CA SER A 42 29.45 -18.18 -15.53
C SER A 42 29.52 -17.27 -16.77
N ILE A 43 29.82 -17.87 -17.93
CA ILE A 43 29.76 -17.19 -19.24
C ILE A 43 28.34 -16.69 -19.50
N TYR A 44 27.32 -17.47 -19.17
CA TYR A 44 25.92 -17.05 -19.24
C TYR A 44 25.66 -15.72 -18.49
N LYS A 45 26.18 -15.55 -17.27
CA LYS A 45 26.02 -14.31 -16.50
C LYS A 45 26.69 -13.12 -17.18
N GLN A 46 27.90 -13.32 -17.74
CA GLN A 46 28.59 -12.26 -18.48
C GLN A 46 27.80 -11.84 -19.73
N ASN A 47 27.27 -12.80 -20.47
CA ASN A 47 26.42 -12.53 -21.63
C ASN A 47 25.12 -11.81 -21.23
N LEU A 48 24.50 -12.21 -20.11
CA LEU A 48 23.29 -11.60 -19.59
C LEU A 48 23.52 -10.14 -19.18
N ASP A 49 24.61 -9.85 -18.46
CA ASP A 49 24.95 -8.49 -18.04
C ASP A 49 25.25 -7.59 -19.25
N THR A 50 25.97 -8.13 -20.23
CA THR A 50 26.29 -7.43 -21.48
C THR A 50 25.01 -7.08 -22.24
N LEU A 51 24.12 -8.07 -22.42
CA LEU A 51 22.86 -7.91 -23.15
C LEU A 51 21.90 -6.92 -22.49
N LEU A 52 21.70 -7.03 -21.18
CA LEU A 52 20.78 -6.15 -20.45
C LEU A 52 21.30 -4.70 -20.35
N SER A 53 22.63 -4.52 -20.35
CA SER A 53 23.27 -3.20 -20.38
C SER A 53 23.24 -2.58 -21.80
N SER A 54 23.39 -3.38 -22.84
CA SER A 54 23.39 -2.90 -24.23
C SER A 54 22.00 -2.51 -24.73
N ILE A 55 20.94 -3.22 -24.29
CA ILE A 55 19.55 -2.94 -24.68
C ILE A 55 19.16 -1.47 -24.45
N ALA A 56 19.46 -0.92 -23.28
CA ALA A 56 19.04 0.44 -22.91
C ALA A 56 19.96 1.55 -23.46
N SER A 57 21.08 1.17 -24.08
CA SER A 57 22.04 2.10 -24.70
C SER A 57 21.95 2.12 -26.23
N ASN A 58 21.12 1.25 -26.82
CA ASN A 58 20.86 1.29 -28.26
C ASN A 58 20.06 2.55 -28.62
N THR A 59 20.68 3.42 -29.44
CA THR A 59 20.09 4.68 -29.88
C THR A 59 19.31 4.57 -31.20
N ASP A 60 19.49 3.48 -31.93
CA ASP A 60 18.91 3.26 -33.26
C ASP A 60 17.43 2.87 -33.18
N ILE A 61 16.97 2.42 -32.01
CA ILE A 61 15.56 2.11 -31.73
C ILE A 61 14.92 3.30 -31.00
N ASP A 62 13.90 3.87 -31.63
CA ASP A 62 13.07 4.99 -31.14
C ASP A 62 11.61 4.60 -30.88
N TYR A 63 11.20 3.38 -31.27
CA TYR A 63 9.82 2.88 -31.17
C TYR A 63 9.55 1.96 -29.96
N GLY A 64 10.53 1.84 -29.04
CA GLY A 64 10.31 1.24 -27.72
C GLY A 64 10.20 -0.29 -27.65
N PHE A 65 10.55 -1.03 -28.72
CA PHE A 65 10.63 -2.49 -28.71
C PHE A 65 12.03 -2.99 -29.07
N TYR A 66 12.58 -3.87 -28.25
CA TYR A 66 13.96 -4.37 -28.33
C TYR A 66 13.97 -5.89 -28.27
N ASN A 67 14.70 -6.55 -29.17
CA ASN A 67 14.83 -8.02 -29.23
C ASN A 67 16.26 -8.44 -29.62
N PHE A 68 17.10 -8.72 -28.62
CA PHE A 68 18.52 -9.00 -28.87
C PHE A 68 18.97 -10.32 -28.24
N SER A 69 20.05 -10.87 -28.81
CA SER A 69 20.74 -12.03 -28.27
C SER A 69 22.20 -11.73 -28.00
N GLU A 70 22.77 -12.39 -27.00
CA GLU A 70 24.21 -12.33 -26.71
C GLU A 70 24.77 -13.73 -26.45
N GLY A 71 26.01 -13.96 -26.91
CA GLY A 71 26.71 -15.24 -26.75
C GLY A 71 26.25 -16.38 -27.68
N GLN A 72 26.86 -17.55 -27.50
CA GLN A 72 26.61 -18.78 -28.26
C GLN A 72 26.13 -19.92 -27.34
N GLN A 73 25.50 -20.95 -27.89
CA GLN A 73 25.09 -22.12 -27.08
C GLN A 73 26.32 -22.80 -26.43
N PRO A 74 26.23 -23.23 -25.16
CA PRO A 74 25.03 -23.31 -24.30
C PRO A 74 24.75 -22.06 -23.45
N ASP A 75 25.56 -21.01 -23.56
CA ASP A 75 25.53 -19.79 -22.73
C ASP A 75 24.83 -18.60 -23.39
N ARG A 76 24.10 -18.83 -24.49
CA ARG A 76 23.35 -17.79 -25.21
C ARG A 76 22.22 -17.25 -24.34
N VAL A 77 22.05 -15.93 -24.36
CA VAL A 77 20.95 -15.21 -23.73
C VAL A 77 20.12 -14.53 -24.81
N ASN A 78 18.80 -14.56 -24.67
CA ASN A 78 17.86 -13.82 -25.50
C ASN A 78 17.06 -12.89 -24.60
N ALA A 79 16.85 -11.65 -25.00
CA ALA A 79 16.12 -10.66 -24.23
C ALA A 79 15.14 -9.86 -25.10
N ILE A 80 13.96 -9.63 -24.54
CA ILE A 80 12.93 -8.74 -25.07
C ILE A 80 12.72 -7.61 -24.07
N ALA A 81 12.63 -6.39 -24.57
CA ALA A 81 12.21 -5.22 -23.81
C ALA A 81 11.10 -4.47 -24.58
N LEU A 82 10.06 -4.03 -23.88
CA LEU A 82 8.91 -3.34 -24.47
C LEU A 82 8.49 -2.16 -23.58
N CYS A 83 8.37 -0.99 -24.16
CA CYS A 83 7.80 0.19 -23.51
C CYS A 83 6.32 0.35 -23.88
N LEU A 84 5.53 0.96 -23.00
CA LEU A 84 4.20 1.42 -23.39
C LEU A 84 4.33 2.47 -24.50
N ALA A 85 3.44 2.39 -25.49
CA ALA A 85 3.55 3.15 -26.74
C ALA A 85 3.35 4.67 -26.58
N ASP A 86 2.84 5.13 -25.44
CA ASP A 86 2.60 6.53 -25.10
C ASP A 86 3.79 7.22 -24.41
N LEU A 87 4.93 6.53 -24.25
CA LEU A 87 6.14 7.09 -23.64
C LEU A 87 7.05 7.82 -24.63
N THR A 88 7.76 8.83 -24.14
CA THR A 88 8.92 9.40 -24.86
C THR A 88 10.08 8.40 -24.96
N VAL A 89 10.97 8.61 -25.95
CA VAL A 89 12.17 7.77 -26.15
C VAL A 89 13.04 7.75 -24.89
N GLU A 90 13.20 8.91 -24.23
CA GLU A 90 13.97 9.07 -23.00
C GLU A 90 13.34 8.32 -21.82
N GLU A 91 12.03 8.42 -21.65
CA GLU A 91 11.30 7.70 -20.59
C GLU A 91 11.34 6.20 -20.79
N CYS A 92 11.23 5.74 -22.04
CA CYS A 92 11.36 4.34 -22.40
C CYS A 92 12.77 3.82 -22.06
N ARG A 93 13.82 4.48 -22.54
CA ARG A 93 15.22 4.07 -22.28
C ARG A 93 15.55 4.11 -20.79
N SER A 94 15.08 5.11 -20.07
CA SER A 94 15.22 5.20 -18.62
C SER A 94 14.53 4.02 -17.91
N CYS A 95 13.32 3.67 -18.33
CA CYS A 95 12.58 2.53 -17.79
C CYS A 95 13.37 1.23 -18.01
N ILE A 96 13.75 0.93 -19.26
CA ILE A 96 14.46 -0.30 -19.61
C ILE A 96 15.79 -0.40 -18.88
N ARG A 97 16.57 0.67 -18.79
CA ARG A 97 17.85 0.68 -18.04
C ARG A 97 17.65 0.27 -16.58
N ASN A 98 16.67 0.87 -15.92
CA ASN A 98 16.40 0.62 -14.52
C ASN A 98 15.85 -0.80 -14.31
N SER A 99 14.93 -1.24 -15.17
CA SER A 99 14.32 -2.57 -15.14
C SER A 99 15.32 -3.69 -15.44
N SER A 100 16.25 -3.48 -16.37
CA SER A 100 17.36 -4.39 -16.68
C SER A 100 18.25 -4.68 -15.47
N ARG A 101 18.50 -3.68 -14.61
CA ARG A 101 19.25 -3.89 -13.36
C ARG A 101 18.41 -4.60 -12.32
N ARG A 102 17.16 -4.14 -12.13
CA ARG A 102 16.26 -4.65 -11.09
C ARG A 102 15.86 -6.10 -11.29
N ILE A 103 15.61 -6.53 -12.53
CA ILE A 103 15.20 -7.92 -12.79
C ILE A 103 16.23 -8.95 -12.32
N LEU A 104 17.52 -8.58 -12.27
CA LEU A 104 18.60 -9.42 -11.74
C LEU A 104 18.64 -9.45 -10.20
N GLU A 105 18.21 -8.38 -9.53
CA GLU A 105 18.02 -8.32 -8.08
C GLU A 105 16.79 -9.14 -7.67
N ASP A 106 15.72 -9.05 -8.47
CA ASP A 106 14.44 -9.72 -8.24
C ASP A 106 14.51 -11.23 -8.47
N CYS A 107 15.21 -11.66 -9.53
CA CYS A 107 15.34 -13.05 -9.96
C CYS A 107 16.82 -13.49 -9.96
N PRO A 108 17.47 -13.57 -8.77
CA PRO A 108 18.89 -13.86 -8.69
C PRO A 108 19.20 -15.27 -9.20
N ASN A 109 20.23 -15.37 -10.04
CA ASN A 109 20.78 -16.63 -10.56
C ASN A 109 19.84 -17.45 -11.46
N GLN A 110 18.71 -16.91 -11.91
CA GLN A 110 17.76 -17.62 -12.78
C GLN A 110 18.07 -17.40 -14.25
N LYS A 111 18.09 -18.45 -15.07
CA LYS A 111 18.30 -18.36 -16.52
C LYS A 111 17.11 -17.79 -17.30
N GLU A 112 15.95 -17.61 -16.67
CA GLU A 112 14.83 -16.90 -17.29
C GLU A 112 14.03 -16.10 -16.28
N ALA A 113 13.65 -14.90 -16.69
CA ALA A 113 12.77 -14.03 -15.93
C ALA A 113 11.99 -13.09 -16.84
N ILE A 114 10.86 -12.63 -16.35
CA ILE A 114 10.09 -11.50 -16.90
C ILE A 114 9.68 -10.58 -15.75
N GLY A 115 9.81 -9.27 -15.97
CA GLY A 115 9.36 -8.23 -15.07
C GLY A 115 8.61 -7.14 -15.83
N TRP A 116 7.38 -6.87 -15.42
CA TRP A 116 6.64 -5.67 -15.76
C TRP A 116 6.85 -4.62 -14.67
N TYR A 117 7.35 -3.48 -15.11
CA TYR A 117 7.56 -2.27 -14.34
C TYR A 117 6.56 -1.23 -14.86
N THR A 118 6.22 -0.22 -14.06
CA THR A 118 5.07 0.70 -14.25
C THR A 118 4.73 1.06 -15.71
N VAL A 119 5.72 1.24 -16.57
CA VAL A 119 5.55 1.63 -17.98
C VAL A 119 6.38 0.80 -18.98
N CYS A 120 7.06 -0.28 -18.56
CA CYS A 120 7.84 -1.12 -19.46
C CYS A 120 8.02 -2.56 -18.97
N MET A 121 8.37 -3.46 -19.88
CA MET A 121 8.63 -4.87 -19.64
C MET A 121 10.06 -5.24 -20.03
N VAL A 122 10.71 -6.08 -19.23
CA VAL A 122 11.99 -6.73 -19.56
C VAL A 122 11.84 -8.22 -19.33
N ARG A 123 12.24 -9.02 -20.33
CA ARG A 123 12.22 -10.48 -20.29
C ARG A 123 13.52 -11.02 -20.84
N TYR A 124 14.12 -12.01 -20.17
CA TYR A 124 15.27 -12.74 -20.71
C TYR A 124 15.12 -14.25 -20.54
N SER A 125 15.81 -15.01 -21.37
CA SER A 125 15.81 -16.47 -21.34
C SER A 125 17.04 -17.08 -22.03
N ASN A 126 17.41 -18.29 -21.64
CA ASN A 126 18.42 -19.10 -22.34
C ASN A 126 17.88 -19.85 -23.58
N ARG A 127 16.57 -19.86 -23.82
CA ARG A 127 15.95 -20.34 -25.07
C ARG A 127 15.51 -19.17 -25.95
N SER A 128 15.22 -19.46 -27.22
CA SER A 128 14.61 -18.46 -28.11
C SER A 128 13.21 -18.08 -27.58
N ILE A 129 12.94 -16.78 -27.54
CA ILE A 129 11.66 -16.21 -27.07
C ILE A 129 11.01 -15.27 -28.09
N PHE A 130 11.65 -15.05 -29.25
CA PHE A 130 11.19 -14.13 -30.28
C PHE A 130 10.11 -14.75 -31.15
N GLY A 131 9.01 -14.03 -31.38
CA GLY A 131 7.85 -14.49 -32.16
C GLY A 131 7.13 -15.68 -31.53
N VAL A 132 7.38 -15.95 -30.24
CA VAL A 132 6.75 -17.06 -29.51
C VAL A 132 5.75 -16.50 -28.53
N TRP A 133 4.47 -16.77 -28.78
CA TRP A 133 3.41 -16.53 -27.81
C TRP A 133 3.45 -17.57 -26.69
N VAL A 134 3.36 -17.09 -25.46
CA VAL A 134 3.21 -17.93 -24.27
C VAL A 134 1.91 -17.55 -23.59
N ASP A 135 1.00 -18.52 -23.46
CA ASP A 135 -0.26 -18.36 -22.72
C ASP A 135 0.01 -18.32 -21.21
N ARG A 136 0.42 -17.14 -20.73
CA ARG A 136 0.71 -16.88 -19.32
C ARG A 136 0.46 -15.42 -18.96
N VAL A 137 -0.53 -15.22 -18.11
CA VAL A 137 -0.79 -13.98 -17.35
C VAL A 137 0.12 -13.95 -16.11
N LEU A 138 0.62 -12.77 -15.75
CA LEU A 138 1.61 -12.52 -14.70
C LEU A 138 0.98 -11.70 -13.57
N GLY A 139 0.91 -12.26 -12.36
CA GLY A 139 0.50 -11.53 -11.15
C GLY A 139 -1.02 -11.29 -11.00
N PRO A 140 -1.46 -10.57 -9.95
CA PRO A 140 -2.88 -10.34 -9.71
C PRO A 140 -3.46 -9.36 -10.73
N THR A 141 -4.68 -9.62 -11.19
CA THR A 141 -5.48 -8.63 -11.92
C THR A 141 -5.75 -7.45 -10.98
N PHE A 142 -5.33 -6.24 -11.35
CA PHE A 142 -5.73 -5.04 -10.62
C PHE A 142 -7.17 -4.73 -11.00
N VAL A 143 -8.04 -4.52 -10.02
CA VAL A 143 -9.48 -4.33 -10.25
C VAL A 143 -9.93 -3.06 -9.52
N SER A 144 -10.49 -2.10 -10.25
CA SER A 144 -11.18 -0.95 -9.66
C SER A 144 -12.60 -1.34 -9.25
N GLY A 145 -12.97 -1.00 -8.02
CA GLY A 145 -14.10 -1.60 -7.28
C GLY A 145 -15.38 -0.76 -7.25
N ARG A 146 -16.00 -0.51 -8.40
CA ARG A 146 -17.42 -0.13 -8.47
C ARG A 146 -18.17 -1.13 -9.34
N THR A 147 -19.27 -1.67 -8.82
CA THR A 147 -20.23 -2.45 -9.61
C THR A 147 -21.16 -1.49 -10.34
N THR A 148 -21.19 -1.55 -11.66
CA THR A 148 -22.05 -0.70 -12.49
C THR A 148 -23.52 -1.07 -12.32
N SER A 149 -24.43 -0.09 -12.46
CA SER A 149 -25.88 -0.27 -12.28
C SER A 149 -26.53 -1.15 -13.36
N ASP A 150 -25.94 -1.20 -14.55
CA ASP A 150 -26.30 -2.10 -15.65
C ASP A 150 -25.06 -2.87 -16.11
N ILE A 151 -24.80 -4.00 -15.42
CA ILE A 151 -23.63 -4.86 -15.67
C ILE A 151 -23.66 -5.40 -17.10
N ASP A 152 -24.84 -5.69 -17.66
CA ASP A 152 -24.97 -6.32 -18.97
C ASP A 152 -24.65 -5.34 -20.11
N VAL A 153 -25.19 -4.12 -20.04
CA VAL A 153 -24.88 -3.07 -21.01
C VAL A 153 -23.41 -2.67 -20.92
N TYR A 154 -22.91 -2.43 -19.71
CA TYR A 154 -21.51 -2.08 -19.49
C TYR A 154 -20.54 -3.16 -20.01
N THR A 155 -20.80 -4.42 -19.67
CA THR A 155 -19.97 -5.55 -20.10
C THR A 155 -20.01 -5.71 -21.62
N ARG A 156 -21.14 -5.45 -22.27
CA ARG A 156 -21.27 -5.47 -23.73
C ARG A 156 -20.46 -4.36 -24.38
N SER A 157 -20.51 -3.14 -23.85
CA SER A 157 -19.72 -2.00 -24.34
C SER A 157 -18.22 -2.24 -24.14
N LEU A 158 -17.80 -2.73 -22.98
CA LEU A 158 -16.41 -3.09 -22.71
C LEU A 158 -15.90 -4.17 -23.67
N ARG A 159 -16.66 -5.25 -23.88
CA ARG A 159 -16.29 -6.30 -24.84
C ARG A 159 -16.15 -5.76 -26.25
N THR A 160 -17.05 -4.85 -26.65
CA THR A 160 -17.03 -4.20 -27.96
C THR A 160 -15.76 -3.34 -28.12
N LEU A 161 -15.43 -2.53 -27.11
CA LEU A 161 -14.21 -1.74 -27.10
C LEU A 161 -12.96 -2.63 -27.18
N LEU A 162 -12.83 -3.62 -26.30
CA LEU A 162 -11.66 -4.50 -26.26
C LEU A 162 -11.52 -5.34 -27.54
N GLN A 163 -12.63 -5.76 -28.16
CA GLN A 163 -12.59 -6.45 -29.46
C GLN A 163 -12.07 -5.54 -30.57
N ARG A 164 -12.51 -4.28 -30.63
CA ARG A 164 -12.02 -3.30 -31.60
C ARG A 164 -10.52 -3.05 -31.40
N LEU A 165 -10.12 -2.68 -30.19
CA LEU A 165 -8.74 -2.35 -29.85
C LEU A 165 -7.79 -3.54 -30.11
N ARG A 166 -8.23 -4.75 -29.79
CA ARG A 166 -7.46 -5.97 -30.06
C ARG A 166 -7.18 -6.17 -31.54
N ASN A 167 -8.18 -5.98 -32.41
CA ASN A 167 -8.02 -6.15 -33.84
C ASN A 167 -7.09 -5.09 -34.42
N GLU A 168 -7.22 -3.85 -33.96
CA GLU A 168 -6.37 -2.73 -34.37
C GLU A 168 -4.91 -2.92 -33.94
N ALA A 169 -4.67 -3.27 -32.68
CA ALA A 169 -3.32 -3.59 -32.18
C ALA A 169 -2.70 -4.77 -32.94
N ALA A 170 -3.48 -5.82 -33.23
CA ALA A 170 -3.03 -6.98 -34.00
C ALA A 170 -2.65 -6.63 -35.45
N SER A 171 -3.27 -5.60 -36.05
CA SER A 171 -2.94 -5.12 -37.40
C SER A 171 -1.71 -4.22 -37.47
N GLY A 172 -1.11 -3.87 -36.33
CA GLY A 172 0.13 -3.09 -36.27
C GLY A 172 1.31 -3.75 -36.97
N ASP A 173 2.38 -2.99 -37.22
CA ASP A 173 3.56 -3.45 -37.94
C ASP A 173 4.61 -4.08 -37.00
N SER A 174 5.85 -4.24 -37.49
CA SER A 174 6.97 -4.79 -36.70
C SER A 174 7.55 -3.81 -35.67
N ARG A 175 7.06 -2.57 -35.63
CA ARG A 175 7.50 -1.53 -34.69
C ARG A 175 6.46 -1.31 -33.60
N HIS A 176 5.18 -1.27 -33.96
CA HIS A 176 4.10 -0.96 -33.03
C HIS A 176 2.89 -1.88 -33.21
N LYS A 177 2.45 -2.51 -32.12
CA LYS A 177 1.21 -3.29 -32.03
C LYS A 177 0.42 -2.88 -30.79
N TYR A 178 -0.17 -1.68 -30.82
CA TYR A 178 -0.99 -1.15 -29.74
C TYR A 178 -2.23 -0.47 -30.29
N ALA A 179 -3.22 -0.25 -29.44
CA ALA A 179 -4.39 0.55 -29.74
C ALA A 179 -4.95 1.18 -28.46
N VAL A 180 -5.49 2.39 -28.60
CA VAL A 180 -6.22 3.09 -27.54
C VAL A 180 -7.58 3.51 -28.04
N GLY A 181 -8.52 3.71 -27.14
CA GLY A 181 -9.79 4.32 -27.51
C GLY A 181 -10.80 4.32 -26.39
N GLU A 182 -11.98 4.81 -26.71
CA GLU A 182 -13.08 4.93 -25.76
C GLU A 182 -14.40 4.40 -26.34
N ILE A 183 -15.34 4.11 -25.45
CA ILE A 183 -16.73 3.87 -25.79
C ILE A 183 -17.63 4.38 -24.66
N GLU A 184 -18.77 4.96 -25.02
CA GLU A 184 -19.83 5.27 -24.08
C GLU A 184 -20.54 3.95 -23.68
N ALA A 185 -20.52 3.64 -22.39
CA ALA A 185 -21.11 2.41 -21.86
C ALA A 185 -22.54 2.64 -21.35
N THR A 186 -22.77 3.73 -20.64
CA THR A 186 -24.09 4.19 -20.19
C THR A 186 -24.12 5.72 -20.30
N ASN A 187 -25.29 6.37 -20.14
CA ASN A 187 -25.47 7.83 -20.27
C ASN A 187 -24.55 8.70 -19.36
N LEU A 188 -23.73 8.09 -18.49
CA LEU A 188 -22.81 8.77 -17.57
C LEU A 188 -21.39 8.15 -17.51
N ASP A 189 -21.12 7.04 -18.21
CA ASP A 189 -19.86 6.30 -18.08
C ASP A 189 -19.17 6.08 -19.45
N ASN A 190 -17.98 6.66 -19.61
CA ASN A 190 -17.07 6.38 -20.72
C ASN A 190 -16.00 5.38 -20.28
N ILE A 191 -15.79 4.33 -21.07
CA ILE A 191 -14.72 3.35 -20.84
C ILE A 191 -13.54 3.72 -21.72
N PHE A 192 -12.38 3.94 -21.13
CA PHE A 192 -11.12 4.17 -21.83
C PHE A 192 -10.29 2.89 -21.81
N GLY A 193 -9.78 2.45 -22.96
CA GLY A 193 -9.00 1.22 -23.10
C GLY A 193 -7.65 1.47 -23.77
N PHE A 194 -6.66 0.69 -23.36
CA PHE A 194 -5.32 0.59 -23.93
C PHE A 194 -4.93 -0.88 -24.02
N VAL A 195 -4.46 -1.32 -25.19
CA VAL A 195 -3.94 -2.68 -25.37
C VAL A 195 -2.64 -2.64 -26.17
N GLN A 196 -1.72 -3.55 -25.88
CA GLN A 196 -0.44 -3.64 -26.59
C GLN A 196 0.11 -5.06 -26.59
N CYS A 197 0.74 -5.47 -27.69
CA CYS A 197 1.51 -6.71 -27.81
C CYS A 197 2.97 -6.41 -28.08
N THR A 198 3.84 -7.40 -27.88
CA THR A 198 5.21 -7.34 -28.43
C THR A 198 5.13 -7.40 -29.97
N PRO A 199 5.74 -6.43 -30.70
CA PRO A 199 5.68 -6.35 -32.17
C PRO A 199 6.24 -7.56 -32.94
N ASP A 200 7.03 -8.42 -32.30
CA ASP A 200 7.56 -9.66 -32.88
C ASP A 200 6.51 -10.76 -33.05
N LEU A 201 5.34 -10.65 -32.41
CA LEU A 201 4.24 -11.60 -32.58
C LEU A 201 3.58 -11.47 -33.95
N SER A 202 3.05 -12.59 -34.46
CA SER A 202 2.14 -12.55 -35.60
C SER A 202 0.85 -11.80 -35.26
N SER A 203 0.11 -11.34 -36.27
CA SER A 203 -1.21 -10.72 -36.04
C SER A 203 -2.15 -11.65 -35.28
N MET A 204 -2.12 -12.94 -35.61
CA MET A 204 -2.91 -13.97 -34.94
C MET A 204 -2.50 -14.15 -33.47
N ASP A 205 -1.20 -14.23 -33.18
CA ASP A 205 -0.68 -14.42 -31.83
C ASP A 205 -0.89 -13.21 -30.94
N CYS A 206 -0.76 -11.99 -31.48
CA CYS A 206 -1.11 -10.77 -30.75
C CYS A 206 -2.61 -10.74 -30.41
N ASN A 207 -3.47 -11.09 -31.37
CA ASN A 207 -4.90 -11.19 -31.11
C ASN A 207 -5.19 -12.24 -30.02
N ASN A 208 -4.61 -13.44 -30.12
CA ASN A 208 -4.78 -14.50 -29.14
C ASN A 208 -4.31 -14.06 -27.73
N CYS A 209 -3.16 -13.38 -27.62
CA CYS A 209 -2.67 -12.88 -26.34
C CYS A 209 -3.64 -11.90 -25.69
N LEU A 210 -4.11 -10.90 -26.46
CA LEU A 210 -5.05 -9.89 -25.98
C LEU A 210 -6.45 -10.46 -25.71
N MET A 211 -6.87 -11.47 -26.45
CA MET A 211 -8.11 -12.21 -26.18
C MET A 211 -8.00 -12.93 -24.83
N LYS A 212 -6.88 -13.63 -24.58
CA LYS A 212 -6.61 -14.25 -23.27
C LYS A 212 -6.54 -13.23 -22.14
N ALA A 213 -5.96 -12.05 -22.38
CA ALA A 213 -6.02 -10.97 -21.41
C ALA A 213 -7.48 -10.56 -21.14
N ALA A 214 -8.28 -10.33 -22.17
CA ALA A 214 -9.69 -9.94 -22.02
C ALA A 214 -10.55 -11.00 -21.30
N GLU A 215 -10.27 -12.30 -21.48
CA GLU A 215 -10.95 -13.39 -20.73
C GLU A 215 -10.70 -13.32 -19.22
N ASN A 216 -9.58 -12.72 -18.79
CA ASN A 216 -9.22 -12.55 -17.38
C ASN A 216 -9.74 -11.25 -16.77
N VAL A 217 -10.54 -10.48 -17.51
CA VAL A 217 -11.22 -9.28 -17.00
C VAL A 217 -12.35 -9.70 -16.06
N PRO A 218 -12.34 -9.28 -14.78
CA PRO A 218 -13.37 -9.63 -13.83
C PRO A 218 -14.71 -9.00 -14.21
N ASN A 219 -15.78 -9.80 -14.12
CA ASN A 219 -17.11 -9.35 -14.49
C ASN A 219 -17.55 -8.16 -13.60
N GLY A 220 -18.13 -7.13 -14.23
CA GLY A 220 -18.62 -5.94 -13.53
C GLY A 220 -17.54 -4.99 -12.99
N SER A 221 -16.27 -5.15 -13.38
CA SER A 221 -15.21 -4.23 -12.95
C SER A 221 -15.15 -2.94 -13.78
N THR A 222 -14.94 -1.82 -13.10
CA THR A 222 -14.87 -0.46 -13.71
C THR A 222 -13.45 -0.05 -14.07
N GLY A 223 -12.48 -0.93 -13.89
CA GLY A 223 -11.12 -0.71 -14.32
C GLY A 223 -10.29 -1.95 -14.06
N THR A 224 -9.39 -2.28 -14.97
CA THR A 224 -8.54 -3.45 -14.84
C THR A 224 -7.20 -3.29 -15.54
N ARG A 225 -6.14 -3.90 -14.98
CA ARG A 225 -4.82 -4.04 -15.62
C ARG A 225 -4.39 -5.51 -15.64
N ILE A 226 -4.04 -6.00 -16.81
CA ILE A 226 -3.64 -7.39 -17.04
C ILE A 226 -2.28 -7.39 -17.73
N PHE A 227 -1.32 -7.99 -17.05
CA PHE A 227 0.05 -8.14 -17.51
C PHE A 227 0.25 -9.58 -17.98
N SER A 228 0.63 -9.77 -19.24
CA SER A 228 0.90 -11.08 -19.81
C SER A 228 2.34 -11.15 -20.31
N THR A 229 2.77 -12.34 -20.71
CA THR A 229 4.14 -12.56 -21.18
C THR A 229 4.48 -11.79 -22.46
N ASN A 230 3.49 -11.56 -23.33
CA ASN A 230 3.68 -10.88 -24.61
C ASN A 230 2.70 -9.72 -24.86
N CYS A 231 1.80 -9.42 -23.93
CA CYS A 231 0.82 -8.35 -24.12
C CYS A 231 0.38 -7.72 -22.80
N PHE A 232 -0.25 -6.56 -22.91
CA PHE A 232 -0.77 -5.76 -21.82
C PHE A 232 -2.17 -5.25 -22.19
N LEU A 233 -3.06 -5.26 -21.21
CA LEU A 233 -4.42 -4.73 -21.34
C LEU A 233 -4.70 -3.85 -20.12
N ARG A 234 -5.17 -2.63 -20.37
CA ARG A 234 -5.71 -1.74 -19.35
C ARG A 234 -7.01 -1.12 -19.83
N TYR A 235 -7.99 -1.02 -18.95
CA TYR A 235 -9.10 -0.09 -19.13
C TYR A 235 -9.48 0.55 -17.79
N GLU A 236 -10.08 1.72 -17.85
CA GLU A 236 -10.61 2.46 -16.68
C GLU A 236 -11.89 3.20 -17.12
N THR A 237 -12.88 3.29 -16.24
CA THR A 237 -14.10 4.10 -16.45
C THR A 237 -13.86 5.54 -16.02
N ASN A 238 -14.19 6.51 -16.88
CA ASN A 238 -14.12 7.95 -16.63
C ASN A 238 -12.73 8.49 -16.28
N ASP A 239 -11.66 7.74 -16.55
CA ASP A 239 -10.26 8.12 -16.33
C ASP A 239 -9.46 7.93 -17.63
N ILE A 240 -8.90 9.02 -18.16
CA ILE A 240 -8.00 9.00 -19.31
C ILE A 240 -6.57 8.86 -18.80
N PHE A 241 -5.90 7.79 -19.18
CA PHE A 241 -4.59 7.42 -18.64
C PHE A 241 -3.49 7.28 -19.70
N TYR A 242 -3.73 7.80 -20.90
CA TYR A 242 -2.80 7.88 -22.02
C TYR A 242 -2.85 9.28 -22.63
N ASP A 243 -1.73 9.75 -23.18
CA ASP A 243 -1.70 11.07 -23.85
C ASP A 243 -2.28 10.98 -25.27
N ILE A 244 -3.27 11.81 -25.56
CA ILE A 244 -3.94 11.87 -26.87
C ILE A 244 -3.07 12.61 -27.90
N GLN A 245 -2.09 13.41 -27.46
CA GLN A 245 -1.27 14.25 -28.34
C GLN A 245 -0.14 13.51 -29.08
N SER A 246 0.11 12.23 -28.76
CA SER A 246 1.17 11.41 -29.39
C SER A 246 0.68 10.49 -30.50
N LEU A 247 -0.63 10.50 -30.84
CA LEU A 247 -1.18 9.68 -31.92
C LEU A 247 -0.69 10.18 -33.29
N PRO A 248 0.04 9.36 -34.08
CA PRO A 248 0.26 9.71 -35.47
C PRO A 248 -1.11 9.71 -36.20
N PRO A 249 -1.37 10.68 -37.08
CA PRO A 249 -2.63 10.76 -37.80
C PRO A 249 -2.85 9.46 -38.58
N THR A 250 -4.03 8.86 -38.40
CA THR A 250 -4.49 7.68 -39.12
C THR A 250 -4.45 7.98 -40.62
N ALA A 251 -3.43 7.46 -41.31
CA ALA A 251 -3.28 7.61 -42.74
C ALA A 251 -4.34 6.75 -43.46
N GLY A 252 -5.40 7.41 -43.92
CA GLY A 252 -6.29 6.87 -44.93
C GLY A 252 -5.54 6.67 -46.25
N GLY A 253 -5.58 5.44 -46.74
CA GLY A 253 -5.61 5.02 -48.15
C GLY A 253 -4.71 5.72 -49.17
N GLY A 254 -3.74 4.96 -49.71
CA GLY A 254 -3.33 5.17 -51.10
C GLY A 254 -1.91 4.71 -51.44
N GLY A 255 -1.82 3.70 -52.31
CA GLY A 255 -0.79 3.66 -53.35
C GLY A 255 0.45 2.81 -53.08
N ALA A 256 0.52 1.68 -53.76
CA ALA A 256 1.67 0.80 -53.89
C ALA A 256 2.90 1.47 -54.52
N THR A 257 4.11 1.01 -54.16
CA THR A 257 5.12 0.47 -55.11
C THR A 257 6.35 -0.07 -54.36
N SER A 258 6.85 -1.21 -54.83
CA SER A 258 8.03 -1.93 -54.37
C SER A 258 9.35 -1.37 -54.98
N PRO A 259 10.54 -1.71 -54.43
CA PRO A 259 11.83 -1.07 -54.75
C PRO A 259 12.69 -1.88 -55.76
N PRO A 260 13.84 -1.34 -56.22
CA PRO A 260 14.95 -2.19 -56.64
C PRO A 260 16.32 -1.83 -56.01
N MET A 261 16.88 -2.82 -55.30
CA MET A 261 18.16 -3.51 -55.53
C MET A 261 19.42 -2.74 -55.99
N SER A 262 20.52 -2.84 -55.21
CA SER A 262 21.91 -3.04 -55.71
C SER A 262 22.85 -3.55 -54.60
N SER A 263 23.85 -4.34 -55.01
CA SER A 263 24.72 -5.26 -54.23
C SER A 263 26.22 -4.78 -54.19
N PRO A 264 27.28 -5.58 -53.87
CA PRO A 264 28.14 -5.40 -52.67
C PRO A 264 29.67 -5.21 -52.97
N PRO A 265 30.67 -5.57 -52.10
CA PRO A 265 31.83 -4.76 -51.62
C PRO A 265 33.20 -5.01 -52.35
N PRO A 266 34.35 -4.39 -51.96
CA PRO A 266 35.54 -5.14 -51.43
C PRO A 266 36.54 -4.31 -50.52
N PRO A 267 37.85 -4.66 -50.26
CA PRO A 267 38.40 -5.14 -48.97
C PRO A 267 39.63 -4.31 -48.40
N PRO A 268 40.36 -4.72 -47.33
CA PRO A 268 41.14 -3.82 -46.44
C PRO A 268 42.67 -3.82 -46.64
N PRO A 269 43.44 -2.99 -45.89
CA PRO A 269 44.84 -3.31 -45.57
C PRO A 269 45.22 -3.27 -44.06
N LEU A 270 46.23 -4.09 -43.74
CA LEU A 270 46.90 -4.38 -42.45
C LEU A 270 48.08 -3.40 -42.12
N PRO A 271 48.73 -3.46 -40.93
CA PRO A 271 49.25 -2.31 -40.18
C PRO A 271 50.79 -2.14 -40.21
N PRO A 272 51.37 -1.08 -39.59
CA PRO A 272 52.78 -1.04 -39.25
C PRO A 272 53.09 -1.25 -37.74
N LYS A 273 54.35 -1.66 -37.52
CA LYS A 273 55.01 -2.24 -36.33
C LYS A 273 55.21 -1.30 -35.12
N PRO A 274 55.44 -1.86 -33.90
CA PRO A 274 55.79 -1.08 -32.72
C PRO A 274 57.28 -0.77 -32.61
N GLY A 275 57.59 0.46 -32.17
CA GLY A 275 58.93 0.90 -31.77
C GLY A 275 59.27 0.49 -30.33
N THR A 276 60.56 0.21 -30.11
CA THR A 276 61.17 -0.27 -28.86
C THR A 276 61.76 0.89 -28.04
N PHE A 277 61.90 0.66 -26.71
CA PHE A 277 62.96 1.11 -25.77
C PHE A 277 62.43 1.75 -24.45
N PRO A 278 63.19 1.76 -23.32
CA PRO A 278 63.26 0.65 -22.37
C PRO A 278 63.19 1.11 -20.89
N PHE A 279 62.96 0.22 -19.92
CA PHE A 279 63.59 0.40 -18.59
C PHE A 279 63.73 -0.92 -17.84
N TRP A 280 64.97 -1.21 -17.42
CA TRP A 280 65.33 -2.38 -16.63
C TRP A 280 65.06 -2.14 -15.15
N ILE A 281 64.39 -3.07 -14.48
CA ILE A 281 64.52 -3.24 -13.02
C ILE A 281 64.95 -4.69 -12.78
N THR A 282 66.12 -4.85 -12.15
CA THR A 282 66.79 -6.12 -11.90
C THR A 282 65.97 -7.07 -11.01
N ALA A 283 65.90 -8.33 -11.42
CA ALA A 283 65.07 -9.42 -10.89
C ALA A 283 65.22 -9.77 -9.39
N ARG A 284 66.22 -9.22 -8.69
CA ARG A 284 66.49 -9.52 -7.26
C ARG A 284 65.52 -8.83 -6.29
N THR A 285 64.96 -7.67 -6.65
CA THR A 285 64.07 -6.90 -5.74
C THR A 285 62.62 -7.41 -5.78
N VAL A 286 62.19 -8.00 -6.91
CA VAL A 286 60.84 -8.55 -7.09
C VAL A 286 60.62 -9.80 -6.23
N ILE A 287 61.63 -10.66 -6.09
CA ILE A 287 61.51 -11.91 -5.32
C ILE A 287 61.26 -11.64 -3.84
N ILE A 288 61.94 -10.65 -3.25
CA ILE A 288 61.77 -10.30 -1.83
C ILE A 288 60.37 -9.75 -1.57
N ILE A 289 59.85 -8.90 -2.47
CA ILE A 289 58.51 -8.32 -2.34
C ILE A 289 57.43 -9.39 -2.49
N VAL A 290 57.58 -10.30 -3.46
CA VAL A 290 56.61 -11.39 -3.69
C VAL A 290 56.59 -12.37 -2.53
N VAL A 291 57.73 -12.78 -1.99
CA VAL A 291 57.79 -13.69 -0.83
C VAL A 291 57.16 -13.03 0.42
N SER A 292 57.42 -11.75 0.63
CA SER A 292 56.83 -10.98 1.74
C SER A 292 55.30 -10.91 1.61
N ILE A 293 54.78 -10.61 0.42
CA ILE A 293 53.33 -10.54 0.17
C ILE A 293 52.67 -11.91 0.33
N VAL A 294 53.27 -12.98 -0.21
CA VAL A 294 52.73 -14.33 -0.12
C VAL A 294 52.68 -14.80 1.34
N SER A 295 53.70 -14.51 2.14
CA SER A 295 53.73 -14.87 3.56
C SER A 295 52.65 -14.14 4.37
N VAL A 296 52.36 -12.87 4.08
CA VAL A 296 51.27 -12.11 4.72
C VAL A 296 49.91 -12.67 4.32
N ILE A 297 49.70 -13.02 3.04
CA ILE A 297 48.44 -13.60 2.56
C ILE A 297 48.17 -14.94 3.24
N ILE A 298 49.18 -15.81 3.37
CA ILE A 298 49.04 -17.09 4.06
C ILE A 298 48.65 -16.89 5.53
N LEU A 299 49.23 -15.89 6.20
CA LEU A 299 48.97 -15.59 7.60
C LEU A 299 47.54 -15.05 7.80
N VAL A 300 47.05 -14.20 6.89
CA VAL A 300 45.65 -13.71 6.90
C VAL A 300 44.66 -14.84 6.65
N VAL A 301 44.95 -15.75 5.71
CA VAL A 301 44.10 -16.91 5.42
C VAL A 301 44.08 -17.87 6.61
N ALA A 302 45.21 -18.12 7.26
CA ALA A 302 45.28 -18.95 8.46
C ALA A 302 44.47 -18.36 9.62
N ILE A 303 44.58 -17.05 9.87
CA ILE A 303 43.76 -16.34 10.86
C ILE A 303 42.28 -16.44 10.51
N PHE A 304 41.90 -16.24 9.24
CA PHE A 304 40.52 -16.36 8.78
C PHE A 304 39.94 -17.76 8.98
N ILE A 305 40.73 -18.80 8.70
CA ILE A 305 40.35 -20.20 8.93
C ILE A 305 40.18 -20.47 10.43
N ILE A 306 41.10 -20.00 11.28
CA ILE A 306 41.01 -20.16 12.75
C ILE A 306 39.75 -19.44 13.28
N LEU A 307 39.45 -18.23 12.79
CA LEU A 307 38.24 -17.49 13.15
C LEU A 307 36.97 -18.22 12.67
N ARG A 308 36.97 -18.79 11.46
CA ARG A 308 35.84 -19.58 10.95
C ARG A 308 35.65 -20.87 11.73
N LEU A 309 36.71 -21.56 12.14
CA LEU A 309 36.65 -22.77 12.95
C LEU A 309 36.17 -22.48 14.38
N ARG A 310 36.59 -21.34 14.97
CA ARG A 310 36.03 -20.84 16.25
C ARG A 310 34.55 -20.48 16.12
N LYS A 311 34.14 -19.82 15.02
CA LYS A 311 32.74 -19.48 14.73
C LYS A 311 31.86 -20.73 14.48
N ARG A 312 32.44 -21.83 13.96
CA ARG A 312 31.75 -23.10 13.72
C ARG A 312 31.54 -23.92 15.00
N LYS A 313 32.43 -23.80 16.00
CA LYS A 313 32.28 -24.45 17.31
C LYS A 313 31.18 -23.82 18.17
N ASN A 314 30.89 -22.54 17.98
CA ASN A 314 29.76 -21.83 18.62
C ASN A 314 28.41 -21.99 17.89
N ARG A 315 28.36 -22.71 16.76
CA ARG A 315 27.19 -22.76 15.86
C ARG A 315 26.55 -24.16 15.78
N LYS A 316 26.49 -24.89 16.90
CA LYS A 316 25.77 -26.17 17.01
C LYS A 316 24.55 -26.17 17.93
N SER A 317 24.15 -25.02 18.49
CA SER A 317 22.92 -24.92 19.30
C SER A 317 22.20 -23.59 19.12
N THR A 318 21.70 -23.27 17.92
CA THR A 318 20.63 -22.29 17.72
C THR A 318 20.21 -22.29 16.24
N ASP A 319 19.07 -22.91 15.95
CA ASP A 319 18.31 -22.70 14.71
C ASP A 319 17.10 -21.85 15.11
N LYS A 320 17.28 -20.52 15.13
CA LYS A 320 16.20 -19.54 15.34
C LYS A 320 16.65 -18.15 14.88
N PHE A 321 15.89 -17.60 13.94
CA PHE A 321 15.73 -16.18 13.60
C PHE A 321 16.97 -15.41 13.08
N GLU A 322 17.14 -15.36 11.76
CA GLU A 322 17.80 -14.25 11.07
C GLU A 322 16.83 -13.66 10.05
N GLY A 323 16.52 -12.36 10.17
CA GLY A 323 15.66 -11.67 9.21
C GLY A 323 14.97 -10.38 9.64
N VAL A 324 15.40 -9.70 10.72
CA VAL A 324 15.17 -8.26 10.90
C VAL A 324 16.53 -7.65 11.26
N VAL A 325 17.20 -7.08 10.26
CA VAL A 325 18.42 -6.29 10.46
C VAL A 325 17.98 -4.88 10.80
N ILE A 326 18.12 -4.48 12.06
CA ILE A 326 18.14 -3.06 12.45
C ILE A 326 19.60 -2.62 12.42
N GLY A 327 19.85 -1.52 11.72
CA GLY A 327 21.15 -0.87 11.67
C GLY A 327 21.63 -0.47 13.06
N ASP A 328 22.85 -0.89 13.36
CA ASP A 328 23.85 -0.30 14.25
C ASP A 328 23.37 0.53 15.46
N THR A 329 22.88 -0.15 16.50
CA THR A 329 23.09 0.23 17.91
C THR A 329 23.11 -1.04 18.76
N THR A 330 24.30 -1.46 19.21
CA THR A 330 24.56 -2.74 19.88
C THR A 330 23.95 -2.93 21.28
N ASP A 331 23.13 -1.99 21.77
CA ASP A 331 22.55 -2.05 23.13
C ASP A 331 21.03 -2.37 23.17
N GLU A 332 20.32 -2.42 22.03
CA GLU A 332 18.84 -2.55 22.02
C GLU A 332 18.31 -3.98 21.75
N ILE A 333 19.16 -4.97 21.48
CA ILE A 333 18.72 -6.34 21.12
C ILE A 333 18.25 -7.14 22.35
N SER A 334 18.61 -6.74 23.58
CA SER A 334 18.23 -7.48 24.79
C SER A 334 16.79 -7.25 25.26
N SER A 335 16.06 -6.25 24.74
CA SER A 335 14.71 -5.91 25.24
C SER A 335 13.56 -6.62 24.53
N VAL A 336 13.77 -7.17 23.32
CA VAL A 336 12.70 -7.81 22.53
C VAL A 336 12.45 -9.26 22.99
N GLU A 337 13.47 -9.95 23.50
CA GLU A 337 13.34 -11.29 24.09
C GLU A 337 12.55 -11.30 25.42
N THR A 338 12.39 -10.15 26.09
CA THR A 338 11.77 -10.06 27.42
C THR A 338 10.23 -10.00 27.41
N ILE A 339 9.59 -9.92 26.24
CA ILE A 339 8.17 -9.56 26.09
C ILE A 339 7.34 -10.68 25.39
N GLN A 340 7.93 -11.85 25.17
CA GLN A 340 7.25 -13.01 24.59
C GLN A 340 6.60 -13.88 25.67
N PHE A 341 5.29 -14.09 25.57
CA PHE A 341 4.54 -15.02 26.43
C PHE A 341 4.49 -16.42 25.80
N ASP A 342 4.52 -17.46 26.63
CA ASP A 342 4.26 -18.82 26.18
C ASP A 342 2.76 -19.03 25.92
N PHE A 343 2.44 -19.84 24.91
CA PHE A 343 1.06 -20.05 24.49
C PHE A 343 0.22 -20.70 25.60
N GLU A 344 0.81 -21.60 26.39
CA GLU A 344 0.10 -22.33 27.44
C GLU A 344 -0.35 -21.39 28.56
N THR A 345 0.49 -20.46 28.98
CA THR A 345 0.13 -19.40 29.93
C THR A 345 -1.04 -18.57 29.42
N ILE A 346 -1.02 -18.17 28.14
CA ILE A 346 -2.12 -17.37 27.56
C ILE A 346 -3.40 -18.19 27.40
N LYS A 347 -3.27 -19.47 27.03
CA LYS A 347 -4.38 -20.41 26.95
C LYS A 347 -5.03 -20.59 28.32
N ILE A 348 -4.25 -20.81 29.38
CA ILE A 348 -4.76 -20.88 30.76
C ILE A 348 -5.38 -19.54 31.18
N ALA A 349 -4.71 -18.42 30.93
CA ALA A 349 -5.17 -17.10 31.32
C ALA A 349 -6.53 -16.72 30.68
N THR A 350 -6.81 -17.24 29.50
CA THR A 350 -8.06 -17.00 28.75
C THR A 350 -9.11 -18.11 28.91
N ASN A 351 -8.83 -19.13 29.74
CA ASN A 351 -9.63 -20.35 29.85
C ASN A 351 -9.88 -21.01 28.49
N ASP A 352 -8.80 -21.34 27.80
CA ASP A 352 -8.76 -21.89 26.44
C ASP A 352 -9.55 -21.07 25.42
N PHE A 353 -9.40 -19.74 25.47
CA PHE A 353 -10.13 -18.81 24.61
C PHE A 353 -11.66 -19.02 24.66
N SER A 354 -12.19 -19.30 25.85
CA SER A 354 -13.63 -19.50 26.08
C SER A 354 -14.46 -18.35 25.53
N SER A 355 -15.62 -18.67 24.96
CA SER A 355 -16.60 -17.69 24.47
C SER A 355 -17.07 -16.74 25.57
N GLU A 356 -17.10 -17.18 26.84
CA GLU A 356 -17.45 -16.35 28.00
C GLU A 356 -16.44 -15.21 28.24
N ASN A 357 -15.19 -15.42 27.83
CA ASN A 357 -14.12 -14.42 27.93
C ASN A 357 -14.02 -13.56 26.68
N LYS A 358 -14.83 -13.77 25.65
CA LYS A 358 -14.74 -13.01 24.41
C LYS A 358 -15.26 -11.58 24.62
N LEU A 359 -14.40 -10.61 24.39
CA LEU A 359 -14.71 -9.18 24.48
C LEU A 359 -15.29 -8.63 23.18
N GLY A 360 -14.90 -9.21 22.05
CA GLY A 360 -15.37 -8.81 20.73
C GLY A 360 -14.66 -9.56 19.61
N GLN A 361 -15.13 -9.40 18.38
CA GLN A 361 -14.49 -9.91 17.17
C GLN A 361 -14.68 -8.92 16.04
N GLY A 362 -13.58 -8.58 15.37
CA GLY A 362 -13.59 -7.74 14.17
C GLY A 362 -12.92 -8.46 12.98
N GLY A 363 -12.70 -7.72 11.89
CA GLY A 363 -12.01 -8.24 10.70
C GLY A 363 -10.57 -8.71 10.96
N PHE A 364 -10.00 -8.36 12.11
CA PHE A 364 -8.61 -8.65 12.51
C PHE A 364 -8.49 -9.76 13.54
N GLY A 365 -9.60 -10.42 13.91
CA GLY A 365 -9.60 -11.54 14.86
C GLY A 365 -10.44 -11.27 16.11
N ALA A 366 -10.45 -12.27 17.01
CA ALA A 366 -11.20 -12.23 18.25
C ALA A 366 -10.33 -11.72 19.41
N VAL A 367 -10.93 -10.94 20.30
CA VAL A 367 -10.29 -10.41 21.50
C VAL A 367 -10.90 -11.07 22.73
N TYR A 368 -10.05 -11.58 23.62
CA TYR A 368 -10.44 -12.28 24.83
C TYR A 368 -9.93 -11.58 26.07
N LYS A 369 -10.73 -11.55 27.12
CA LYS A 369 -10.30 -11.21 28.47
C LYS A 369 -9.48 -12.36 29.04
N GLY A 370 -8.41 -12.04 29.73
CA GLY A 370 -7.63 -13.02 30.46
C GLY A 370 -7.14 -12.49 31.80
N LYS A 371 -6.67 -13.41 32.63
CA LYS A 371 -6.00 -13.10 33.91
C LYS A 371 -4.71 -13.91 34.00
N LEU A 372 -3.58 -13.21 34.03
CA LEU A 372 -2.27 -13.83 34.19
C LEU A 372 -2.11 -14.42 35.61
N PRO A 373 -1.16 -15.36 35.83
CA PRO A 373 -0.93 -15.97 37.14
C PRO A 373 -0.61 -14.97 38.25
N ASN A 374 0.01 -13.84 37.91
CA ASN A 374 0.29 -12.73 38.83
C ASN A 374 -0.95 -11.89 39.18
N GLY A 375 -2.14 -12.26 38.70
CA GLY A 375 -3.40 -11.56 38.93
C GLY A 375 -3.71 -10.42 37.96
N GLN A 376 -2.78 -10.07 37.07
CA GLN A 376 -2.94 -8.98 36.11
C GLN A 376 -4.02 -9.33 35.07
N ARG A 377 -5.01 -8.45 34.92
CA ARG A 377 -6.03 -8.55 33.86
C ARG A 377 -5.42 -8.12 32.52
N ILE A 378 -5.68 -8.90 31.48
CA ILE A 378 -5.15 -8.69 30.12
C ILE A 378 -6.27 -8.79 29.08
N ALA A 379 -6.03 -8.20 27.91
CA ALA A 379 -6.81 -8.43 26.70
C ALA A 379 -5.93 -9.12 25.66
N VAL A 380 -6.40 -10.23 25.09
CA VAL A 380 -5.64 -11.06 24.16
C VAL A 380 -6.32 -11.02 22.80
N LYS A 381 -5.69 -10.36 21.82
CA LYS A 381 -6.13 -10.34 20.43
C LYS A 381 -5.49 -11.53 19.70
N ARG A 382 -6.32 -12.49 19.30
CA ARG A 382 -5.93 -13.68 18.53
C ARG A 382 -6.20 -13.43 17.05
N LEU A 383 -5.13 -13.27 16.27
CA LEU A 383 -5.25 -12.99 14.84
C LEU A 383 -5.62 -14.28 14.08
N ALA A 384 -6.40 -14.14 12.99
CA ALA A 384 -6.86 -15.29 12.21
C ALA A 384 -5.71 -15.96 11.43
N ASN A 385 -5.63 -17.29 11.46
CA ASN A 385 -4.52 -18.09 10.90
C ASN A 385 -4.38 -18.03 9.35
N ASN A 386 -5.32 -17.43 8.60
CA ASN A 386 -5.47 -17.65 7.16
C ASN A 386 -5.41 -16.39 6.28
N SER A 387 -4.95 -15.23 6.78
CA SER A 387 -4.80 -14.04 5.94
C SER A 387 -3.33 -13.62 5.84
N GLN A 388 -2.84 -13.41 4.62
CA GLN A 388 -1.53 -12.76 4.38
C GLN A 388 -1.46 -11.37 5.06
N GLN A 389 -2.62 -10.78 5.34
CA GLN A 389 -2.78 -9.53 6.05
C GLN A 389 -2.49 -9.63 7.55
N GLY A 390 -2.91 -10.71 8.22
CA GLY A 390 -2.74 -10.89 9.66
C GLY A 390 -1.27 -10.96 10.09
N ASP A 391 -0.40 -11.56 9.27
CA ASP A 391 1.05 -11.57 9.55
C ASP A 391 1.70 -10.18 9.43
N VAL A 392 1.21 -9.33 8.52
CA VAL A 392 1.69 -7.94 8.37
C VAL A 392 1.23 -7.10 9.55
N GLU A 393 -0.03 -7.23 9.94
CA GLU A 393 -0.59 -6.55 11.13
C GLU A 393 0.12 -6.96 12.41
N PHE A 394 0.36 -8.26 12.60
CA PHE A 394 1.11 -8.77 13.74
C PHE A 394 2.51 -8.14 13.82
N LYS A 395 3.24 -8.14 12.70
CA LYS A 395 4.57 -7.53 12.64
C LYS A 395 4.53 -6.04 12.93
N ASN A 396 3.54 -5.31 12.39
CA ASN A 396 3.37 -3.88 12.65
C ASN A 396 3.12 -3.63 14.13
N GLU A 397 2.14 -4.31 14.74
CA GLU A 397 1.80 -4.08 16.16
C GLU A 397 2.95 -4.45 17.09
N VAL A 398 3.67 -5.55 16.86
CA VAL A 398 4.84 -5.92 17.66
C VAL A 398 5.98 -4.91 17.50
N LEU A 399 6.24 -4.44 16.28
CA LEU A 399 7.33 -3.48 16.00
C LEU A 399 7.04 -2.09 16.58
N LEU A 400 5.79 -1.65 16.48
CA LEU A 400 5.34 -0.31 16.85
C LEU A 400 5.09 -0.18 18.36
N VAL A 401 4.30 -1.09 18.93
CA VAL A 401 3.65 -0.82 20.23
C VAL A 401 4.56 -1.14 21.42
N VAL A 402 5.61 -1.94 21.24
CA VAL A 402 6.65 -2.11 22.26
C VAL A 402 7.35 -0.79 22.60
N LYS A 403 7.37 0.17 21.65
CA LYS A 403 8.02 1.47 21.80
C LYS A 403 7.07 2.59 22.24
N LEU A 404 5.76 2.35 22.26
CA LEU A 404 4.75 3.37 22.56
C LEU A 404 4.36 3.34 24.02
N GLN A 405 4.61 4.44 24.72
CA GLN A 405 4.22 4.61 26.12
C GLN A 405 3.60 5.98 26.30
N HIS A 406 2.27 6.02 26.33
CA HIS A 406 1.53 7.24 26.55
C HIS A 406 0.20 6.94 27.23
N ARG A 407 -0.26 7.84 28.12
CA ARG A 407 -1.48 7.64 28.92
C ARG A 407 -2.75 7.43 28.07
N ASN A 408 -2.77 8.04 26.88
CA ASN A 408 -3.89 7.99 25.93
C ASN A 408 -3.70 6.96 24.79
N LEU A 409 -2.77 6.02 24.93
CA LEU A 409 -2.65 4.86 24.03
C LEU A 409 -2.84 3.57 24.85
N VAL A 410 -3.37 2.53 24.21
CA VAL A 410 -3.44 1.19 24.82
C VAL A 410 -2.06 0.56 24.80
N ARG A 411 -1.60 0.11 25.97
CA ARG A 411 -0.27 -0.50 26.12
C ARG A 411 -0.27 -1.97 25.71
N LEU A 412 0.61 -2.32 24.76
CA LEU A 412 0.96 -3.72 24.50
C LEU A 412 1.89 -4.21 25.62
N LEU A 413 1.48 -5.29 26.27
CA LEU A 413 2.24 -5.97 27.32
C LEU A 413 3.19 -7.02 26.74
N GLY A 414 2.81 -7.61 25.60
CA GLY A 414 3.64 -8.56 24.87
C GLY A 414 2.93 -9.30 23.76
N PHE A 415 3.58 -10.34 23.25
CA PHE A 415 3.06 -11.15 22.17
C PHE A 415 3.34 -12.63 22.40
N CYS A 416 2.57 -13.50 21.73
CA CYS A 416 2.84 -14.92 21.66
C CYS A 416 2.93 -15.34 20.19
N LEU A 417 4.00 -16.06 19.87
CA LEU A 417 4.27 -16.60 18.54
C LEU A 417 4.61 -18.09 18.66
N GLN A 418 3.65 -18.96 18.33
CA GLN A 418 3.85 -20.41 18.38
C GLN A 418 3.15 -21.10 17.21
N LYS A 419 3.93 -21.73 16.32
CA LYS A 419 3.44 -22.35 15.07
C LYS A 419 2.62 -21.34 14.24
N THR A 420 1.32 -21.57 14.11
CA THR A 420 0.36 -20.71 13.40
C THR A 420 -0.25 -19.63 14.30
N GLU A 421 -0.14 -19.77 15.64
CA GLU A 421 -0.75 -18.82 16.57
C GLU A 421 0.01 -17.49 16.57
N ARG A 422 -0.77 -16.42 16.50
CA ARG A 422 -0.33 -15.02 16.55
C ARG A 422 -1.21 -14.29 17.56
N LEU A 423 -0.69 -14.11 18.77
CA LEU A 423 -1.43 -13.45 19.86
C LEU A 423 -0.74 -12.16 20.26
N LEU A 424 -1.54 -11.12 20.48
CA LEU A 424 -1.09 -9.84 21.03
C LEU A 424 -1.75 -9.64 22.38
N ILE A 425 -0.95 -9.33 23.40
CA ILE A 425 -1.37 -9.22 24.79
C ILE A 425 -1.31 -7.75 25.19
N TYR A 426 -2.48 -7.18 25.47
CA TYR A 426 -2.69 -5.79 25.85
C TYR A 426 -3.10 -5.65 27.31
N GLU A 427 -2.94 -4.44 27.86
CA GLU A 427 -3.61 -4.09 29.10
C GLU A 427 -5.13 -4.20 28.94
N PHE A 428 -5.82 -4.70 29.97
CA PHE A 428 -7.28 -4.77 29.96
C PHE A 428 -7.88 -3.39 30.26
N VAL A 429 -8.64 -2.85 29.31
CA VAL A 429 -9.35 -1.58 29.42
C VAL A 429 -10.85 -1.85 29.67
N PRO A 430 -11.40 -1.50 30.84
CA PRO A 430 -12.66 -2.09 31.33
C PRO A 430 -13.94 -1.49 30.75
N ASN A 431 -13.96 -0.20 30.37
CA ASN A 431 -15.17 0.46 29.87
C ASN A 431 -15.31 0.37 28.34
N ALA A 432 -14.82 -0.72 27.73
CA ALA A 432 -14.96 -1.04 26.31
C ALA A 432 -14.59 0.15 25.37
N SER A 433 -15.17 0.19 24.17
CA SER A 433 -14.91 1.20 23.14
C SER A 433 -15.96 2.32 23.12
N LEU A 434 -15.56 3.52 22.70
CA LEU A 434 -16.36 4.74 22.72
C LEU A 434 -17.66 4.63 21.93
N ASP A 435 -17.64 3.94 20.79
CA ASP A 435 -18.82 3.69 19.95
C ASP A 435 -19.97 3.02 20.71
N GLN A 436 -19.64 2.13 21.66
CA GLN A 436 -20.64 1.46 22.51
C GLN A 436 -21.32 2.42 23.50
N PHE A 437 -20.79 3.63 23.69
CA PHE A 437 -21.39 4.66 24.53
C PHE A 437 -22.09 5.70 23.69
N ILE A 438 -21.41 6.30 22.70
CA ILE A 438 -21.96 7.47 21.99
C ILE A 438 -23.10 7.13 21.04
N PHE A 439 -23.21 5.88 20.56
CA PHE A 439 -24.29 5.46 19.65
C PHE A 439 -25.41 4.69 20.35
N ASP A 440 -25.23 4.31 21.62
CA ASP A 440 -26.27 3.68 22.43
C ASP A 440 -27.07 4.75 23.17
N PHE A 441 -28.39 4.76 22.98
CA PHE A 441 -29.28 5.79 23.55
C PHE A 441 -29.23 5.85 25.08
N THR A 442 -29.02 4.70 25.75
CA THR A 442 -28.97 4.63 27.20
C THR A 442 -27.59 5.03 27.70
N LYS A 443 -26.53 4.42 27.17
CA LYS A 443 -25.15 4.64 27.62
C LYS A 443 -24.63 6.03 27.26
N ARG A 444 -25.13 6.67 26.19
CA ARG A 444 -24.69 8.04 25.84
C ARG A 444 -24.99 9.08 26.91
N THR A 445 -25.98 8.82 27.77
CA THR A 445 -26.31 9.67 28.92
C THR A 445 -25.24 9.62 30.02
N LEU A 446 -24.40 8.58 30.04
CA LEU A 446 -23.25 8.47 30.93
C LEU A 446 -22.08 9.36 30.50
N LEU A 447 -22.12 9.89 29.28
CA LEU A 447 -21.13 10.79 28.72
C LEU A 447 -21.70 12.21 28.66
N ASP A 448 -21.60 12.93 29.78
CA ASP A 448 -21.82 14.37 29.83
C ASP A 448 -20.79 15.13 28.97
N TRP A 449 -20.98 16.44 28.84
CA TRP A 449 -20.11 17.26 28.01
C TRP A 449 -18.66 17.24 28.50
N GLU A 450 -18.43 17.29 29.82
CA GLU A 450 -17.08 17.28 30.39
C GLU A 450 -16.32 16.01 30.01
N ARG A 451 -16.96 14.84 30.13
CA ARG A 451 -16.38 13.55 29.73
C ARG A 451 -16.13 13.50 28.23
N ARG A 452 -17.08 13.95 27.40
CA ARG A 452 -16.90 14.00 25.93
C ARG A 452 -15.74 14.90 25.53
N PHE A 453 -15.63 16.08 26.14
CA PHE A 453 -14.53 17.01 25.89
C PHE A 453 -13.19 16.41 26.35
N LYS A 454 -13.15 15.74 27.51
CA LYS A 454 -11.98 15.01 27.99
C LYS A 454 -11.55 13.90 27.02
N ILE A 455 -12.51 13.20 26.41
CA ILE A 455 -12.27 12.18 25.39
C ILE A 455 -11.69 12.80 24.11
N ILE A 456 -12.25 13.92 23.64
CA ILE A 456 -11.72 14.66 22.47
C ILE A 456 -10.28 15.10 22.73
N ASN A 457 -10.03 15.77 23.86
CA ASN A 457 -8.71 16.29 24.21
C ASN A 457 -7.68 15.19 24.45
N GLY A 458 -8.05 14.11 25.15
CA GLY A 458 -7.18 12.97 25.39
C GLY A 458 -6.81 12.24 24.09
N THR A 459 -7.77 12.08 23.19
CA THR A 459 -7.51 11.49 21.85
C THR A 459 -6.59 12.40 21.03
N ALA A 460 -6.81 13.72 21.05
CA ALA A 460 -5.94 14.67 20.37
C ALA A 460 -4.49 14.60 20.85
N ARG A 461 -4.29 14.49 22.18
CA ARG A 461 -2.95 14.32 22.78
C ARG A 461 -2.32 12.98 22.43
N GLY A 462 -3.11 11.90 22.40
CA GLY A 462 -2.63 10.59 21.94
C GLY A 462 -2.14 10.63 20.50
N LEU A 463 -2.88 11.31 19.61
CA LEU A 463 -2.52 11.43 18.21
C LEU A 463 -1.33 12.38 17.98
N LEU A 464 -1.27 13.49 18.72
CA LEU A 464 -0.09 14.37 18.75
C LEU A 464 1.16 13.59 19.13
N TYR A 465 1.07 12.75 20.17
CA TYR A 465 2.20 11.91 20.57
C TYR A 465 2.67 11.01 19.42
N LEU A 466 1.75 10.38 18.68
CA LEU A 466 2.12 9.53 17.53
C LEU A 466 2.75 10.32 16.38
N HIS A 467 2.33 11.56 16.16
CA HIS A 467 2.75 12.37 15.00
C HIS A 467 4.05 13.13 15.24
N GLU A 468 4.27 13.61 16.46
CA GLU A 468 5.32 14.60 16.79
C GLU A 468 6.18 14.23 18.01
N ASP A 469 5.60 13.70 19.10
CA ASP A 469 6.36 13.49 20.35
C ASP A 469 7.02 12.11 20.49
N SER A 470 6.62 11.12 19.69
CA SER A 470 7.25 9.80 19.69
C SER A 470 8.57 9.81 18.92
N ARG A 471 9.50 8.92 19.30
CA ARG A 471 10.83 8.78 18.66
C ARG A 471 10.73 8.60 17.13
N LEU A 472 9.67 7.95 16.66
CA LEU A 472 9.37 7.73 15.26
C LEU A 472 7.99 8.33 14.97
N ARG A 473 7.82 8.95 13.81
CA ARG A 473 6.51 9.46 13.38
C ARG A 473 5.64 8.28 12.96
N ILE A 474 4.44 8.17 13.52
CA ILE A 474 3.53 7.04 13.31
C ILE A 474 2.18 7.56 12.83
N ILE A 475 1.70 7.03 11.71
CA ILE A 475 0.36 7.33 11.19
C ILE A 475 -0.54 6.14 11.47
N HIS A 476 -1.67 6.36 12.14
CA HIS A 476 -2.59 5.34 12.62
C HIS A 476 -3.40 4.69 11.48
N ARG A 477 -3.93 5.50 10.56
CA ARG A 477 -4.71 5.11 9.35
C ARG A 477 -6.07 4.45 9.57
N ASP A 478 -6.40 4.02 10.79
CA ASP A 478 -7.73 3.50 11.13
C ASP A 478 -8.29 4.12 12.43
N LEU A 479 -8.18 5.44 12.58
CA LEU A 479 -8.74 6.14 13.75
C LEU A 479 -10.27 6.24 13.61
N LYS A 480 -11.00 5.72 14.60
CA LYS A 480 -12.49 5.69 14.63
C LYS A 480 -12.99 5.47 16.05
N ALA A 481 -14.28 5.69 16.29
CA ALA A 481 -14.88 5.56 17.63
C ALA A 481 -14.68 4.17 18.26
N SER A 482 -14.75 3.08 17.49
CA SER A 482 -14.52 1.72 18.01
C SER A 482 -13.06 1.41 18.36
N ASN A 483 -12.12 2.25 17.92
CA ASN A 483 -10.70 2.15 18.25
C ASN A 483 -10.28 3.10 19.40
N ILE A 484 -11.24 3.79 20.04
CA ILE A 484 -11.01 4.56 21.27
C ILE A 484 -11.57 3.79 22.45
N LEU A 485 -10.70 3.17 23.26
CA LEU A 485 -11.12 2.47 24.48
C LEU A 485 -11.21 3.44 25.66
N LEU A 486 -12.02 3.10 26.66
CA LEU A 486 -12.25 3.91 27.86
C LEU A 486 -11.76 3.19 29.12
N ASP A 487 -10.86 3.82 29.88
CA ASP A 487 -10.39 3.28 31.16
C ASP A 487 -11.41 3.47 32.30
N GLU A 488 -11.04 3.05 33.52
CA GLU A 488 -11.91 3.08 34.70
C GLU A 488 -12.47 4.49 34.99
N GLU A 489 -11.71 5.54 34.67
CA GLU A 489 -12.09 6.95 34.84
C GLU A 489 -12.60 7.61 33.55
N MET A 490 -13.00 6.82 32.55
CA MET A 490 -13.52 7.25 31.25
C MET A 490 -12.51 8.11 30.45
N ASN A 491 -11.20 7.91 30.66
CA ASN A 491 -10.19 8.51 29.81
C ASN A 491 -10.03 7.72 28.50
N PRO A 492 -9.76 8.40 27.38
CA PRO A 492 -9.56 7.73 26.10
C PRO A 492 -8.18 7.09 25.99
N LYS A 493 -8.15 5.90 25.39
CA LYS A 493 -6.94 5.20 24.95
C LYS A 493 -7.11 4.74 23.50
N ILE A 494 -6.25 5.23 22.61
CA ILE A 494 -6.22 4.82 21.19
C ILE A 494 -5.69 3.37 21.10
N ALA A 495 -6.41 2.52 20.39
CA ALA A 495 -6.12 1.11 20.18
C ALA A 495 -6.04 0.76 18.68
N ASP A 496 -5.61 -0.47 18.40
CA ASP A 496 -5.61 -1.10 17.07
C ASP A 496 -4.63 -0.49 16.05
N PHE A 497 -3.33 -0.75 16.26
CA PHE A 497 -2.24 -0.26 15.42
C PHE A 497 -1.88 -1.18 14.24
N GLY A 498 -2.71 -2.19 13.91
CA GLY A 498 -2.43 -3.14 12.83
C GLY A 498 -2.17 -2.50 11.46
N MET A 499 -2.80 -1.34 11.22
CA MET A 499 -2.67 -0.56 9.98
C MET A 499 -1.59 0.51 10.01
N ALA A 500 -1.00 0.76 11.18
CA ALA A 500 -0.12 1.89 11.37
C ALA A 500 1.17 1.76 10.54
N ARG A 501 1.79 2.91 10.23
CA ARG A 501 3.03 3.00 9.45
C ARG A 501 4.02 3.92 10.14
N LEU A 502 5.29 3.51 10.15
CA LEU A 502 6.41 4.33 10.62
C LEU A 502 6.92 5.16 9.46
N PHE A 503 7.09 6.45 9.72
CA PHE A 503 7.80 7.38 8.86
C PHE A 503 9.14 7.71 9.50
N GLU A 504 10.18 7.84 8.69
CA GLU A 504 11.39 8.53 9.13
C GLU A 504 11.08 10.03 9.35
N VAL A 505 11.88 10.71 10.17
CA VAL A 505 11.58 12.09 10.65
C VAL A 505 11.30 13.08 9.50
N ASP A 506 11.95 12.86 8.35
CA ASP A 506 11.87 13.69 7.16
C ASP A 506 10.75 13.30 6.17
N GLU A 507 10.12 12.12 6.35
CA GLU A 507 8.98 11.71 5.54
C GLU A 507 7.71 12.41 6.02
N THR A 508 7.03 13.11 5.11
CA THR A 508 5.79 13.86 5.39
C THR A 508 4.54 13.17 4.84
N GLN A 509 4.70 12.29 3.85
CA GLN A 509 3.62 11.61 3.15
C GLN A 509 4.09 10.24 2.64
N GLY A 510 3.20 9.26 2.67
CA GLY A 510 3.42 7.91 2.16
C GLY A 510 2.33 7.54 1.16
N ASN A 511 2.67 6.66 0.22
CA ASN A 511 1.77 6.18 -0.80
C ASN A 511 1.57 4.67 -0.65
N THR A 512 0.38 4.18 -0.94
CA THR A 512 0.07 2.75 -0.90
C THR A 512 -0.89 2.39 -2.04
N SER A 513 -0.60 1.29 -2.73
CA SER A 513 -1.55 0.68 -3.67
C SER A 513 -2.69 -0.06 -2.97
N ARG A 514 -2.51 -0.34 -1.67
CA ARG A 514 -3.51 -1.01 -0.83
C ARG A 514 -4.15 -0.02 0.13
N ILE A 515 -5.38 0.37 -0.17
CA ILE A 515 -6.22 1.20 0.70
C ILE A 515 -6.84 0.29 1.78
N VAL A 516 -6.57 0.62 3.03
CA VAL A 516 -7.05 -0.06 4.24
C VAL A 516 -7.51 0.97 5.27
N GLY A 517 -8.52 0.65 6.05
CA GLY A 517 -9.12 1.56 7.02
C GLY A 517 -10.64 1.51 6.94
N THR A 518 -11.30 2.32 7.76
CA THR A 518 -12.76 2.31 7.87
C THR A 518 -13.39 3.40 7.00
N TYR A 519 -14.27 3.00 6.09
CA TYR A 519 -15.04 3.93 5.26
C TYR A 519 -15.82 4.93 6.12
N GLY A 520 -15.88 6.19 5.68
CA GLY A 520 -16.43 7.31 6.45
C GLY A 520 -15.40 8.05 7.31
N TYR A 521 -14.30 7.40 7.71
CA TYR A 521 -13.20 8.05 8.44
C TYR A 521 -11.97 8.33 7.56
N MET A 522 -11.88 7.66 6.40
CA MET A 522 -10.76 7.81 5.48
C MET A 522 -10.81 9.15 4.74
N ALA A 523 -9.66 9.82 4.68
CA ALA A 523 -9.50 11.08 3.97
C ALA A 523 -9.65 10.91 2.44
N PRO A 524 -10.16 11.91 1.71
CA PRO A 524 -10.35 11.85 0.26
C PRO A 524 -9.09 11.50 -0.53
N GLU A 525 -7.96 12.14 -0.23
CA GLU A 525 -6.68 11.89 -0.91
C GLU A 525 -6.17 10.45 -0.71
N TYR A 526 -6.51 9.87 0.43
CA TYR A 526 -6.19 8.49 0.75
C TYR A 526 -7.10 7.51 -0.01
N LEU A 527 -8.39 7.82 -0.13
CA LEU A 527 -9.36 7.04 -0.91
C LEU A 527 -9.12 7.11 -2.42
N MET A 528 -8.76 8.28 -2.93
CA MET A 528 -8.63 8.54 -4.36
C MET A 528 -7.25 8.15 -4.90
N HIS A 529 -6.20 8.37 -4.11
CA HIS A 529 -4.82 8.25 -4.60
C HIS A 529 -3.95 7.32 -3.75
N GLY A 530 -4.49 6.73 -2.67
CA GLY A 530 -3.71 5.91 -1.75
C GLY A 530 -2.66 6.71 -0.97
N GLN A 531 -2.80 8.04 -0.89
CA GLN A 531 -1.87 8.93 -0.22
C GLN A 531 -2.26 9.08 1.26
N PHE A 532 -1.36 8.75 2.17
CA PHE A 532 -1.60 8.90 3.61
C PHE A 532 -0.50 9.73 4.27
N SER A 533 -0.90 10.55 5.24
CA SER A 533 -0.01 11.39 6.02
C SER A 533 -0.58 11.59 7.42
N VAL A 534 0.11 12.35 8.26
CA VAL A 534 -0.45 12.86 9.52
C VAL A 534 -1.78 13.61 9.29
N LYS A 535 -1.98 14.25 8.13
CA LYS A 535 -3.22 14.95 7.78
C LYS A 535 -4.38 14.02 7.47
N SER A 536 -4.12 12.78 7.11
CA SER A 536 -5.17 11.77 6.90
C SER A 536 -5.74 11.30 8.24
N ASP A 537 -4.90 11.15 9.26
CA ASP A 537 -5.34 10.91 10.65
C ASP A 537 -6.09 12.13 11.23
N VAL A 538 -5.66 13.35 10.91
CA VAL A 538 -6.39 14.59 11.30
C VAL A 538 -7.80 14.58 10.74
N PHE A 539 -7.99 14.17 9.48
CA PHE A 539 -9.32 14.04 8.89
C PHE A 539 -10.19 13.05 9.68
N SER A 540 -9.68 11.85 9.96
CA SER A 540 -10.39 10.85 10.78
C SER A 540 -10.73 11.38 12.17
N PHE A 541 -9.83 12.17 12.77
CA PHE A 541 -10.07 12.82 14.06
C PHE A 541 -11.18 13.89 13.98
N GLY A 542 -11.25 14.64 12.89
CA GLY A 542 -12.33 15.60 12.63
C GLY A 542 -13.70 14.94 12.59
N VAL A 543 -13.82 13.81 11.88
CA VAL A 543 -15.03 12.98 11.86
C VAL A 543 -15.39 12.51 13.28
N LEU A 544 -14.40 12.00 14.02
CA LEU A 544 -14.59 11.54 15.40
C LEU A 544 -15.10 12.66 16.34
N ILE A 545 -14.61 13.89 16.21
CA ILE A 545 -15.14 15.03 16.98
C ILE A 545 -16.63 15.21 16.69
N LEU A 546 -17.02 15.22 15.42
CA LEU A 546 -18.41 15.43 15.03
C LEU A 546 -19.32 14.32 15.56
N GLU A 547 -18.85 13.07 15.57
CA GLU A 547 -19.59 11.94 16.16
C GLU A 547 -19.75 12.10 17.67
N ILE A 548 -18.69 12.51 18.38
CA ILE A 548 -18.73 12.70 19.83
C ILE A 548 -19.71 13.83 20.20
N VAL A 549 -19.65 14.97 19.51
CA VAL A 549 -20.50 16.12 19.83
C VAL A 549 -21.96 15.86 19.46
N SER A 550 -22.22 15.13 18.37
CA SER A 550 -23.58 14.86 17.90
C SER A 550 -24.22 13.63 18.55
N GLY A 551 -23.42 12.69 19.07
CA GLY A 551 -23.91 11.38 19.51
C GLY A 551 -24.50 10.56 18.35
N LYS A 552 -24.08 10.85 17.12
CA LYS A 552 -24.58 10.20 15.92
C LYS A 552 -23.44 9.60 15.12
N LYS A 553 -23.67 8.40 14.58
CA LYS A 553 -22.71 7.69 13.74
C LYS A 553 -22.60 8.39 12.39
N ASN A 554 -21.40 8.44 11.81
CA ASN A 554 -21.14 9.02 10.48
C ASN A 554 -21.79 8.23 9.30
N ASN A 555 -22.72 7.31 9.60
CA ASN A 555 -23.48 6.57 8.63
C ASN A 555 -24.79 7.33 8.35
N CYS A 556 -24.98 7.75 7.10
CA CYS A 556 -26.05 8.58 6.54
C CYS A 556 -27.24 8.92 7.43
N PHE A 557 -27.40 10.22 7.62
CA PHE A 557 -28.58 10.83 8.21
C PHE A 557 -29.74 10.75 7.25
N ARG A 558 -30.88 10.24 7.72
CA ARG A 558 -32.18 10.64 7.19
C ARG A 558 -32.63 11.88 7.94
N ASN A 559 -32.51 13.04 7.31
CA ASN A 559 -33.20 14.27 7.74
C ASN A 559 -34.36 14.52 6.77
N GLY A 560 -35.51 13.87 7.03
CA GLY A 560 -36.59 13.80 6.03
C GLY A 560 -36.21 12.91 4.84
N GLU A 561 -36.28 13.43 3.63
CA GLU A 561 -36.11 12.68 2.36
C GLU A 561 -34.68 12.70 1.78
N LYS A 562 -33.70 13.38 2.40
CA LYS A 562 -32.32 13.48 1.89
C LYS A 562 -31.33 12.69 2.76
N ILE A 563 -30.48 11.90 2.11
CA ILE A 563 -29.30 11.28 2.72
C ILE A 563 -28.12 12.26 2.71
N GLU A 564 -27.58 12.51 3.89
CA GLU A 564 -26.44 13.39 4.09
C GLU A 564 -25.44 12.75 5.07
N ASP A 565 -24.13 12.93 4.85
CA ASP A 565 -23.08 12.52 5.81
C ASP A 565 -22.95 13.53 6.96
N LEU A 566 -22.30 13.15 8.07
CA LEU A 566 -22.26 13.99 9.28
C LEU A 566 -21.51 15.30 9.05
N SER A 567 -20.47 15.26 8.23
CA SER A 567 -19.62 16.42 7.95
C SER A 567 -20.37 17.44 7.11
N SER A 568 -21.11 16.99 6.11
CA SER A 568 -22.00 17.83 5.29
C SER A 568 -23.13 18.45 6.13
N PHE A 569 -23.77 17.66 7.00
CA PHE A 569 -24.81 18.16 7.90
C PHE A 569 -24.27 19.22 8.87
N ALA A 570 -23.09 18.98 9.45
CA ALA A 570 -22.43 19.92 10.33
C ALA A 570 -22.04 21.21 9.59
N TRP A 571 -21.49 21.11 8.37
CA TRP A 571 -21.13 22.24 7.54
C TRP A 571 -22.34 23.12 7.17
N LYS A 572 -23.46 22.52 6.74
CA LYS A 572 -24.68 23.28 6.42
C LYS A 572 -25.20 24.07 7.61
N ASN A 573 -25.28 23.43 8.77
CA ASN A 573 -25.72 24.10 9.99
C ASN A 573 -24.73 25.17 10.44
N TRP A 574 -23.43 24.93 10.28
CA TRP A 574 -22.41 25.94 10.57
C TRP A 574 -22.51 27.16 9.67
N LYS A 575 -22.62 26.96 8.35
CA LYS A 575 -22.80 28.02 7.35
C LYS A 575 -24.10 28.80 7.54
N ALA A 576 -25.17 28.15 7.96
CA ALA A 576 -26.47 28.77 8.23
C ALA A 576 -26.57 29.43 9.62
N GLY A 577 -25.54 29.32 10.47
CA GLY A 577 -25.58 29.84 11.85
C GLY A 577 -26.43 29.01 12.82
N THR A 578 -26.86 27.81 12.41
CA THR A 578 -27.70 26.88 13.19
C THR A 578 -26.91 25.70 13.78
N THR A 579 -25.61 25.88 14.02
CA THR A 579 -24.66 24.85 14.51
C THR A 579 -25.14 24.09 15.75
N LYS A 580 -25.98 24.70 16.59
CA LYS A 580 -26.60 24.03 17.75
C LYS A 580 -27.38 22.76 17.39
N ASN A 581 -27.93 22.67 16.17
CA ASN A 581 -28.66 21.51 15.68
C ASN A 581 -27.78 20.25 15.53
N VAL A 582 -26.46 20.42 15.52
CA VAL A 582 -25.48 19.33 15.46
C VAL A 582 -25.27 18.71 16.83
N ILE A 583 -25.50 19.46 17.91
CA ILE A 583 -25.22 19.03 19.28
C ILE A 583 -26.24 17.97 19.70
N ASP A 584 -25.73 16.93 20.35
CA ASP A 584 -26.55 15.89 20.95
C ASP A 584 -27.56 16.47 21.94
N SER A 585 -28.85 16.16 21.76
CA SER A 585 -29.92 16.62 22.64
C SER A 585 -29.78 16.18 24.10
N THR A 586 -29.02 15.12 24.39
CA THR A 586 -28.72 14.73 25.79
C THR A 586 -27.70 15.62 26.48
N LEU A 587 -27.00 16.50 25.75
CA LEU A 587 -26.06 17.48 26.30
C LEU A 587 -26.76 18.78 26.69
N SER A 588 -27.85 18.67 27.45
CA SER A 588 -28.63 19.81 27.94
C SER A 588 -27.90 20.67 28.98
N VAL A 589 -26.85 20.09 29.60
CA VAL A 589 -26.02 20.73 30.63
C VAL A 589 -24.57 20.73 30.13
N GLY A 590 -24.04 21.90 29.79
CA GLY A 590 -22.67 22.06 29.28
C GLY A 590 -22.41 23.42 28.64
N SER A 591 -21.14 23.71 28.33
CA SER A 591 -20.75 24.95 27.67
C SER A 591 -21.06 24.89 26.17
N ASN A 592 -22.14 25.56 25.77
CA ASN A 592 -22.46 25.75 24.34
C ASN A 592 -21.28 26.32 23.55
N VAL A 593 -20.46 27.18 24.16
CA VAL A 593 -19.33 27.81 23.48
C VAL A 593 -18.24 26.78 23.16
N GLU A 594 -17.94 25.89 24.09
CA GLU A 594 -16.96 24.81 23.85
C GLU A 594 -17.46 23.81 22.83
N MET A 595 -18.74 23.42 22.89
CA MET A 595 -19.36 22.51 21.91
C MET A 595 -19.30 23.07 20.49
N LEU A 596 -19.68 24.35 20.32
CA LEU A 596 -19.60 25.04 19.04
C LEU A 596 -18.16 25.16 18.55
N ARG A 597 -17.21 25.40 19.45
CA ARG A 597 -15.78 25.44 19.13
C ARG A 597 -15.27 24.08 18.66
N CYS A 598 -15.66 22.99 19.33
CA CYS A 598 -15.31 21.63 18.90
C CYS A 598 -15.88 21.32 17.52
N ILE A 599 -17.13 21.67 17.21
CA ILE A 599 -17.71 21.48 15.87
C ILE A 599 -16.89 22.24 14.82
N HIS A 600 -16.53 23.48 15.11
CA HIS A 600 -15.71 24.30 14.21
C HIS A 600 -14.32 23.69 13.98
N ILE A 601 -13.64 23.21 15.03
CA ILE A 601 -12.36 22.49 14.91
C ILE A 601 -12.54 21.20 14.10
N GLY A 602 -13.63 20.45 14.35
CA GLY A 602 -13.97 19.26 13.57
C GLY A 602 -14.09 19.56 12.07
N LEU A 603 -14.76 20.67 11.72
CA LEU A 603 -14.87 21.14 10.33
C LEU A 603 -13.51 21.53 9.74
N LEU A 604 -12.63 22.18 10.49
CA LEU A 604 -11.25 22.47 10.05
C LEU A 604 -10.42 21.20 9.82
N CYS A 605 -10.70 20.13 10.56
CA CYS A 605 -10.02 18.85 10.38
C CYS A 605 -10.50 18.07 9.15
N VAL A 606 -11.76 18.20 8.74
CA VAL A 606 -12.35 17.43 7.60
C VAL A 606 -12.31 18.17 6.26
N GLN A 607 -11.39 19.13 6.11
CA GLN A 607 -11.21 19.89 4.86
C GLN A 607 -10.78 18.95 3.71
N GLU A 608 -11.23 19.24 2.49
CA GLU A 608 -10.92 18.41 1.32
C GLU A 608 -9.42 18.34 1.06
N ASN A 609 -8.78 19.49 0.93
CA ASN A 609 -7.34 19.55 0.75
C ASN A 609 -6.62 19.31 2.08
N ALA A 610 -5.70 18.34 2.10
CA ALA A 610 -4.89 18.01 3.27
C ALA A 610 -4.03 19.19 3.77
N ALA A 611 -3.68 20.13 2.89
CA ALA A 611 -2.91 21.32 3.27
C ALA A 611 -3.69 22.25 4.22
N ASP A 612 -5.01 22.35 4.03
CA ASP A 612 -5.88 23.25 4.80
C ASP A 612 -6.23 22.70 6.19
N ARG A 613 -5.98 21.41 6.43
CA ARG A 613 -6.18 20.78 7.74
C ARG A 613 -5.11 21.23 8.73
N PRO A 614 -5.45 21.52 10.00
CA PRO A 614 -4.46 21.85 11.03
C PRO A 614 -3.55 20.65 11.35
N THR A 615 -2.42 20.89 12.01
CA THR A 615 -1.65 19.81 12.66
C THR A 615 -2.27 19.43 13.99
N MET A 616 -1.95 18.25 14.54
CA MET A 616 -2.47 17.86 15.85
C MET A 616 -1.97 18.78 16.98
N ALA A 617 -0.76 19.34 16.87
CA ALA A 617 -0.28 20.34 17.81
C ALA A 617 -1.16 21.61 17.79
N ALA A 618 -1.52 22.08 16.60
CA ALA A 618 -2.44 23.21 16.45
C ALA A 618 -3.82 22.87 17.01
N VAL A 619 -4.36 21.68 16.72
CA VAL A 619 -5.65 21.22 17.25
C VAL A 619 -5.66 21.20 18.78
N VAL A 620 -4.61 20.67 19.44
CA VAL A 620 -4.50 20.67 20.90
C VAL A 620 -4.48 22.09 21.47
N LEU A 621 -3.79 23.04 20.80
CA LEU A 621 -3.82 24.46 21.19
C LEU A 621 -5.21 25.08 21.00
N MET A 622 -5.88 24.80 19.88
CA MET A 622 -7.23 25.30 19.58
C MET A 622 -8.25 24.81 20.62
N LEU A 623 -8.13 23.56 21.07
CA LEU A 623 -8.95 22.98 22.13
C LEU A 623 -8.64 23.57 23.51
N SER A 624 -7.38 23.92 23.79
CA SER A 624 -6.95 24.37 25.12
C SER A 624 -7.16 25.87 25.37
N SER A 625 -7.25 26.67 24.32
CA SER A 625 -7.38 28.13 24.44
C SER A 625 -8.62 28.66 23.73
N MET A 626 -9.55 29.22 24.49
CA MET A 626 -10.78 29.86 23.97
C MET A 626 -10.53 31.22 23.32
N SER A 627 -9.37 31.85 23.55
CA SER A 627 -9.01 33.18 23.04
C SER A 627 -8.35 33.15 21.66
N LEU A 628 -7.99 31.96 21.15
CA LEU A 628 -7.44 31.82 19.80
C LEU A 628 -8.54 32.02 18.75
N ASN A 629 -8.29 32.97 17.85
CA ASN A 629 -9.08 33.14 16.63
C ASN A 629 -8.81 31.97 15.69
N LEU A 630 -9.88 31.28 15.31
CA LEU A 630 -9.81 30.12 14.43
C LEU A 630 -10.08 30.53 12.98
N PRO A 631 -9.40 29.91 12.01
CA PRO A 631 -9.67 30.16 10.59
C PRO A 631 -11.08 29.71 10.22
N VAL A 632 -11.64 30.32 9.18
CA VAL A 632 -12.97 29.96 8.66
C VAL A 632 -12.82 28.62 7.91
N PRO A 633 -13.53 27.54 8.30
CA PRO A 633 -13.51 26.28 7.53
C PRO A 633 -14.08 26.49 6.12
N LEU A 634 -13.57 25.74 5.14
CA LEU A 634 -14.13 25.64 3.80
C LEU A 634 -15.06 24.42 3.71
N GLU A 635 -15.68 24.26 2.54
CA GLU A 635 -16.60 23.17 2.23
C GLU A 635 -15.88 21.80 2.31
N PRO A 636 -16.43 20.82 3.06
CA PRO A 636 -15.85 19.47 3.12
C PRO A 636 -16.01 18.69 1.80
N ALA A 637 -15.09 17.75 1.56
CA ALA A 637 -14.94 16.96 0.33
C ALA A 637 -16.16 16.14 -0.16
N PHE A 638 -17.24 16.05 0.62
CA PHE A 638 -18.40 15.18 0.36
C PHE A 638 -19.72 15.94 0.21
N PHE A 639 -19.69 17.26 -0.01
CA PHE A 639 -20.91 18.04 -0.18
C PHE A 639 -21.68 17.68 -1.46
N VAL A 640 -22.77 16.92 -1.33
CA VAL A 640 -23.71 16.67 -2.43
C VAL A 640 -24.62 17.91 -2.60
N HIS A 641 -24.48 18.60 -3.74
CA HIS A 641 -25.33 19.70 -4.14
C HIS A 641 -26.80 19.24 -4.27
N SER A 642 -27.71 20.00 -3.64
CA SER A 642 -29.12 19.65 -3.47
C SER A 642 -30.03 19.97 -4.67
N ASN A 643 -29.51 19.99 -5.90
CA ASN A 643 -30.25 20.40 -7.11
C ASN A 643 -30.23 19.36 -8.24
N VAL A 644 -30.30 18.05 -7.92
CA VAL A 644 -30.44 17.00 -8.94
C VAL A 644 -31.52 16.00 -8.50
N ASP A 645 -32.36 15.61 -9.47
CA ASP A 645 -33.62 14.87 -9.37
C ASP A 645 -33.75 13.83 -8.23
N GLU A 646 -34.90 13.90 -7.54
CA GLU A 646 -35.33 13.07 -6.41
C GLU A 646 -35.26 11.55 -6.67
N SER A 647 -35.34 11.11 -7.94
CA SER A 647 -35.28 9.70 -8.32
C SER A 647 -33.88 9.08 -8.24
N THR A 648 -32.83 9.87 -8.52
CA THR A 648 -31.42 9.40 -8.48
C THR A 648 -30.92 9.34 -7.04
N THR A 649 -31.46 10.22 -6.19
CA THR A 649 -31.17 10.27 -4.76
C THR A 649 -31.71 9.02 -4.06
N GLN A 650 -32.95 8.63 -4.33
CA GLN A 650 -33.55 7.42 -3.73
C GLN A 650 -32.81 6.11 -4.10
N SER A 651 -32.22 6.03 -5.30
CA SER A 651 -31.44 4.86 -5.74
C SER A 651 -30.10 4.72 -5.00
N LYS A 652 -29.36 5.83 -4.80
CA LYS A 652 -28.12 5.85 -4.01
C LYS A 652 -28.38 5.59 -2.52
N ILE A 653 -29.55 5.98 -2.03
CA ILE A 653 -30.02 5.70 -0.67
C ILE A 653 -30.27 4.21 -0.44
N ASN A 654 -30.94 3.56 -1.39
CA ASN A 654 -31.19 2.11 -1.32
C ASN A 654 -29.89 1.32 -1.44
N GLN A 655 -28.97 1.75 -2.30
CA GLN A 655 -27.62 1.19 -2.42
C GLN A 655 -26.80 1.34 -1.12
N TRP A 656 -26.98 2.46 -0.40
CA TRP A 656 -26.33 2.70 0.89
C TRP A 656 -26.94 1.86 2.03
N LEU A 657 -28.26 1.65 2.05
CA LEU A 657 -28.94 0.78 3.03
C LEU A 657 -28.58 -0.70 2.84
N GLU A 658 -28.50 -1.17 1.59
CA GLU A 658 -28.10 -2.56 1.27
C GLU A 658 -26.64 -2.88 1.62
N MET A 659 -25.75 -1.88 1.59
CA MET A 659 -24.35 -2.03 2.02
C MET A 659 -24.20 -2.09 3.54
N ASN A 660 -25.12 -1.48 4.31
CA ASN A 660 -25.10 -1.51 5.77
C ASN A 660 -25.75 -2.79 6.34
N GLU A 661 -26.81 -3.33 5.73
CA GLU A 661 -27.38 -4.62 6.13
C GLU A 661 -26.37 -5.77 5.96
N LYS A 662 -25.60 -5.76 4.86
CA LYS A 662 -24.54 -6.75 4.62
C LYS A 662 -23.32 -6.61 5.53
N ALA A 663 -23.14 -5.46 6.19
CA ALA A 663 -22.07 -5.25 7.18
C ALA A 663 -22.50 -5.62 8.62
N SER A 664 -23.82 -5.65 8.91
CA SER A 664 -24.37 -6.10 10.18
C SER A 664 -24.62 -7.61 10.27
N ASP A 665 -24.73 -8.31 9.13
CA ASP A 665 -25.08 -9.75 9.05
C ASP A 665 -23.96 -10.73 9.47
N HIS A 666 -22.91 -10.26 10.16
CA HIS A 666 -21.93 -11.11 10.82
C HIS A 666 -21.93 -11.00 12.35
N SER A 667 -22.94 -10.36 12.94
CA SER A 667 -23.31 -10.63 14.33
C SER A 667 -24.53 -11.55 14.37
N GLU A 668 -24.31 -12.86 14.47
CA GLU A 668 -25.36 -13.77 14.92
C GLU A 668 -25.77 -13.37 16.35
N SER A 669 -26.90 -12.71 16.48
CA SER A 669 -27.64 -12.65 17.74
C SER A 669 -28.23 -14.03 18.00
N VAL A 670 -27.78 -14.68 19.06
CA VAL A 670 -28.43 -15.88 19.61
C VAL A 670 -29.90 -15.52 19.95
N PRO A 671 -30.91 -16.26 19.46
CA PRO A 671 -32.29 -16.02 19.86
C PRO A 671 -32.47 -16.41 21.32
N LEU A 672 -33.09 -15.52 22.10
CA LEU A 672 -33.66 -15.87 23.40
C LEU A 672 -34.76 -16.94 23.15
N GLN A 673 -34.43 -18.21 23.33
CA GLN A 673 -35.46 -19.25 23.47
C GLN A 673 -36.06 -19.15 24.86
N SER A 674 -37.34 -18.79 24.89
CA SER A 674 -38.24 -18.93 26.03
C SER A 674 -38.26 -20.40 26.48
N LEU A 675 -37.63 -20.70 27.61
CA LEU A 675 -37.87 -21.93 28.35
C LEU A 675 -39.21 -21.81 29.08
N SER A 676 -40.28 -22.19 28.40
CA SER A 676 -41.53 -22.59 29.03
C SER A 676 -41.31 -23.97 29.66
N ASN A 677 -41.00 -24.01 30.95
CA ASN A 677 -41.14 -25.23 31.74
C ASN A 677 -42.50 -25.20 32.45
N ASP A 678 -43.49 -25.79 31.79
CA ASP A 678 -44.66 -26.33 32.48
C ASP A 678 -44.24 -27.64 33.15
N ALA A 679 -44.00 -27.57 34.46
CA ALA A 679 -44.03 -28.72 35.34
C ALA A 679 -44.69 -28.29 36.66
N SER A 680 -46.02 -28.44 36.68
CA SER A 680 -46.80 -28.67 37.89
C SER A 680 -46.15 -29.77 38.72
N ILE A 681 -45.97 -29.54 40.03
CA ILE A 681 -46.33 -30.45 41.13
C ILE A 681 -45.96 -29.79 42.49
N SER A 682 -47.04 -29.50 43.24
CA SER A 682 -47.24 -29.53 44.71
C SER A 682 -46.29 -28.81 45.69
N GLU A 683 -46.90 -27.86 46.41
CA GLU A 683 -46.82 -27.61 47.85
C GLU A 683 -45.89 -28.51 48.70
N LEU A 684 -45.02 -27.88 49.51
CA LEU A 684 -45.09 -27.87 50.98
C LEU A 684 -43.86 -27.14 51.58
N ASN A 685 -44.12 -25.99 52.19
CA ASN A 685 -43.31 -25.40 53.27
C ASN A 685 -43.46 -26.26 54.55
N PRO A 686 -42.74 -26.02 55.67
CA PRO A 686 -41.48 -25.29 55.85
C PRO A 686 -40.49 -26.02 56.81
N ARG A 687 -39.21 -25.62 56.79
CA ARG A 687 -38.43 -25.21 57.97
C ARG A 687 -37.10 -24.58 57.58
#